data_AF-A0A7C6ZQT6-F1
#
_entry.id   AF-A0A7C6ZQT6-F1
#
_cell.length_a   1.000
_cell.length_b   1.000
_cell.length_c   1.000
_cell.angle_alpha   90.00
_cell.angle_beta   90.00
_cell.angle_gamma   90.00
#
_symmetry.space_group_name_H-M   'P 1'
#
loop_
_entity.id
_entity.type
_entity.pdbx_description
1 polymer ?
#
loop_
_entity_poly.entity_id
_entity_poly.type
_entity_poly.pdbx_seq_one_letter_code
_entity_poly.pdbx_strand_id
1 'polypeptide(L)'
;GARPDSALVTELALNLLDTRTKARELREGRNIFGLDVRFVPARPYHTAFGSTDKGLWEQAQEAANLALQLQQQTENAERIFDLNQQELAKSMLAINNTIDNEIQIEVGCDLQGFLNEPDPDAAWYACIDDMIKHTLECDPTSNTFDACMNRTTDGLPPDPNGSNWLILVSDMRMVRQDLRTAWLGVEAAILKRDNLIKRADTETMRNTKVRSEIYTGAQANSGFEAAIAAAQFVQVGWDGGSYELTFNPGALVEAGLRPGQIMVQAAHDMAIEDANSEAVIRNLFYDIAEATNEIDIALQQYNSLLTNFNGVVGQTVHDVFESKRQHAYLVALPANDPSYRMVRDSRRLELAQALENAARLAYLAARRAEYEYTARLSANNFRISDIYKARTANDILIFLQNLDVAIANLPGSVKDADSNQRDLTISVAQHLLGLTDKYLKGQGIADANLQAERTKRFRQWVAQNTKPGSDGKPTLVFTFTTSAASNGLIGQVVQQGYDFYWLHKVAGIGQPKPRSNGFGLNLVTVQPGSLGYRQVRVSQTGQVGLTSFAGCLFDYRLIPPAALLGLDFPTNQPTDVVAGAFNGDINGAHGNTAPGYSTPAFLGRPLAANEWQVVINAGSPDGILPDLNLQQLTDIELKISTTYGTRVSNAPPQPSQCVRIDF
;
A
#
# COMPACT_ATOMS: atom_id res chain seq x y z
N GLY A 1 -61.82 42.30 -4.53
CA GLY A 1 -60.67 41.60 -3.94
C GLY A 1 -60.84 40.12 -4.15
N ALA A 2 -60.25 39.58 -5.21
CA ALA A 2 -60.16 38.13 -5.37
C ALA A 2 -59.03 37.64 -4.45
N ARG A 3 -59.30 36.67 -3.59
CA ARG A 3 -58.28 36.03 -2.77
C ARG A 3 -57.24 35.41 -3.72
N PRO A 4 -55.93 35.60 -3.49
CA PRO A 4 -54.92 35.02 -4.36
C PRO A 4 -55.05 33.50 -4.33
N ASP A 5 -54.96 32.90 -5.52
CA ASP A 5 -55.05 31.47 -5.74
C ASP A 5 -54.01 30.76 -4.85
N SER A 6 -54.48 29.86 -3.99
CA SER A 6 -53.67 29.13 -3.02
C SER A 6 -52.53 28.36 -3.69
N ALA A 7 -52.69 27.95 -4.95
CA ALA A 7 -51.63 27.30 -5.72
C ALA A 7 -50.47 28.26 -5.99
N LEU A 8 -50.78 29.50 -6.39
CA LEU A 8 -49.80 30.53 -6.75
C LEU A 8 -49.05 31.05 -5.53
N VAL A 9 -49.74 31.15 -4.39
CA VAL A 9 -49.10 31.50 -3.10
C VAL A 9 -48.18 30.38 -2.61
N THR A 10 -48.55 29.12 -2.83
CA THR A 10 -47.73 27.95 -2.46
C THR A 10 -46.49 27.85 -3.35
N GLU A 11 -46.63 28.09 -4.65
CA GLU A 11 -45.51 28.13 -5.60
C GLU A 11 -44.56 29.29 -5.30
N LEU A 12 -45.10 30.47 -4.97
CA LEU A 12 -44.29 31.61 -4.54
C LEU A 12 -43.54 31.32 -3.24
N ALA A 13 -44.16 30.64 -2.27
CA ALA A 13 -43.54 30.26 -1.01
C ALA A 13 -42.44 29.20 -1.20
N LEU A 14 -42.66 28.22 -2.09
CA LEU A 14 -41.66 27.22 -2.46
C LEU A 14 -40.47 27.86 -3.18
N ASN A 15 -40.72 28.78 -4.12
CA ASN A 15 -39.66 29.54 -4.79
C ASN A 15 -38.90 30.45 -3.81
N LEU A 16 -39.57 31.08 -2.85
CA LEU A 16 -38.92 31.86 -1.79
C LEU A 16 -38.06 31.00 -0.86
N LEU A 17 -38.51 29.79 -0.53
CA LEU A 17 -37.75 28.83 0.28
C LEU A 17 -36.53 28.28 -0.48
N ASP A 18 -36.67 27.98 -1.77
CA ASP A 18 -35.56 27.57 -2.64
C ASP A 18 -34.55 28.71 -2.81
N THR A 19 -35.02 29.94 -3.05
CA THR A 19 -34.18 31.14 -3.15
C THR A 19 -33.43 31.41 -1.84
N ARG A 20 -34.08 31.20 -0.69
CA ARG A 20 -33.48 31.40 0.63
C ARG A 20 -32.48 30.29 0.99
N THR A 21 -32.70 29.07 0.50
CA THR A 21 -31.75 27.95 0.63
C THR A 21 -30.51 28.21 -0.22
N LYS A 22 -30.69 28.58 -1.50
CA LYS A 22 -29.60 29.00 -2.39
C LYS A 22 -28.83 30.21 -1.85
N ALA A 23 -29.51 31.19 -1.26
CA ALA A 23 -28.87 32.34 -0.60
C ALA A 23 -28.09 31.96 0.68
N ARG A 24 -28.47 30.88 1.38
CA ARG A 24 -27.69 30.34 2.51
C ARG A 24 -26.48 29.54 2.02
N GLU A 25 -26.62 28.72 0.99
CA GLU A 25 -25.51 28.00 0.34
C GLU A 25 -24.45 28.96 -0.24
N LEU A 26 -24.87 30.13 -0.73
CA LEU A 26 -23.97 31.20 -1.17
C LEU A 26 -23.21 31.89 -0.02
N ARG A 27 -23.79 31.94 1.18
CA ARG A 27 -23.14 32.48 2.38
C ARG A 27 -22.10 31.52 2.98
N GLU A 28 -22.16 30.23 2.63
CA GLU A 28 -21.25 29.18 3.11
C GLU A 28 -19.94 29.08 2.32
N GLY A 29 -19.60 30.10 1.52
CA GLY A 29 -18.32 30.19 0.85
C GLY A 29 -18.17 29.15 -0.24
N ARG A 30 -19.13 29.07 -1.17
CA ARG A 30 -19.01 28.33 -2.43
C ARG A 30 -18.72 29.28 -3.60
N ASN A 31 -17.87 28.88 -4.54
CA ASN A 31 -17.58 29.63 -5.77
C ASN A 31 -18.72 29.47 -6.78
N ILE A 32 -18.64 30.11 -7.96
CA ILE A 32 -19.71 29.99 -8.98
C ILE A 32 -20.09 28.59 -9.39
N PHE A 33 -19.24 27.62 -9.17
CA PHE A 33 -19.45 26.27 -9.66
C PHE A 33 -20.15 25.39 -8.62
N GLY A 34 -20.68 26.00 -7.55
CA GLY A 34 -21.31 25.29 -6.43
C GLY A 34 -20.30 24.52 -5.55
N LEU A 35 -19.00 24.76 -5.76
CA LEU A 35 -17.90 24.15 -5.02
C LEU A 35 -17.52 25.04 -3.86
N ASP A 36 -17.36 24.48 -2.67
CA ASP A 36 -16.84 25.23 -1.52
C ASP A 36 -15.44 25.80 -1.84
N VAL A 37 -15.29 27.12 -1.65
CA VAL A 37 -14.11 27.95 -1.97
C VAL A 37 -12.90 27.48 -1.17
N ARG A 38 -13.12 26.77 -0.05
CA ARG A 38 -12.06 26.06 0.69
C ARG A 38 -11.46 24.90 -0.10
N PHE A 39 -12.15 24.36 -1.11
CA PHE A 39 -11.74 23.22 -1.94
C PHE A 39 -11.31 23.58 -3.35
N VAL A 40 -11.48 24.84 -3.79
CA VAL A 40 -11.02 25.30 -5.11
C VAL A 40 -9.94 26.34 -4.91
N PRO A 41 -8.66 25.92 -4.81
CA PRO A 41 -7.58 26.87 -4.73
C PRO A 41 -7.55 27.68 -6.03
N ALA A 42 -7.37 28.99 -5.94
CA ALA A 42 -7.18 29.88 -7.08
C ALA A 42 -5.79 29.69 -7.72
N ARG A 43 -5.44 28.43 -8.00
CA ARG A 43 -4.16 28.01 -8.55
C ARG A 43 -4.30 27.84 -10.06
N PRO A 44 -3.24 28.17 -10.81
CA PRO A 44 -3.21 27.95 -12.25
C PRO A 44 -3.28 26.46 -12.59
N TYR A 45 -3.62 26.14 -13.85
CA TYR A 45 -3.64 24.78 -14.37
C TYR A 45 -2.23 24.16 -14.27
N HIS A 46 -1.22 24.84 -14.83
CA HIS A 46 0.20 24.54 -14.65
C HIS A 46 0.87 25.49 -13.67
N THR A 47 1.98 25.06 -13.07
CA THR A 47 2.80 25.91 -12.20
C THR A 47 3.28 27.14 -12.97
N ALA A 48 2.97 28.34 -12.47
CA ALA A 48 3.38 29.59 -13.12
C ALA A 48 4.90 29.81 -12.99
N PHE A 49 5.53 30.38 -14.01
CA PHE A 49 6.97 30.64 -14.02
C PHE A 49 7.37 31.61 -12.89
N GLY A 50 8.35 31.21 -12.08
CA GLY A 50 8.79 31.98 -10.91
C GLY A 50 7.86 31.89 -9.69
N SER A 51 6.75 31.14 -9.77
CA SER A 51 5.86 30.87 -8.64
C SER A 51 6.36 29.65 -7.85
N THR A 52 6.27 29.73 -6.52
CA THR A 52 6.45 28.57 -5.63
C THR A 52 5.17 27.73 -5.50
N ASP A 53 4.03 28.27 -5.93
CA ASP A 53 2.74 27.59 -5.84
C ASP A 53 2.56 26.63 -7.02
N LYS A 54 2.51 25.31 -6.73
CA LYS A 54 2.26 24.26 -7.73
C LYS A 54 0.89 24.43 -8.40
N GLY A 55 0.84 24.22 -9.71
CA GLY A 55 -0.40 24.15 -10.48
C GLY A 55 -1.29 22.97 -10.05
N LEU A 56 -2.57 23.04 -10.45
CA LEU A 56 -3.55 22.00 -10.15
C LEU A 56 -3.25 20.69 -10.89
N TRP A 57 -2.72 20.76 -12.11
CA TRP A 57 -2.35 19.57 -12.87
C TRP A 57 -1.17 18.84 -12.23
N GLU A 58 -0.10 19.54 -11.84
CA GLU A 58 1.05 18.90 -11.18
C GLU A 58 0.65 18.30 -9.82
N GLN A 59 -0.22 18.96 -9.06
CA GLN A 59 -0.76 18.39 -7.81
C GLN A 59 -1.60 17.14 -8.06
N ALA A 60 -2.45 17.14 -9.09
CA ALA A 60 -3.23 15.98 -9.46
C ALA A 60 -2.33 14.82 -9.90
N GLN A 61 -1.27 15.11 -10.67
CA GLN A 61 -0.29 14.13 -11.11
C GLN A 61 0.50 13.55 -9.93
N GLU A 62 0.95 14.37 -8.99
CA GLU A 62 1.64 13.92 -7.77
C GLU A 62 0.73 13.04 -6.90
N ALA A 63 -0.53 13.43 -6.71
CA ALA A 63 -1.50 12.63 -5.98
C ALA A 63 -1.78 11.28 -6.67
N ALA A 64 -1.89 11.26 -8.00
CA ALA A 64 -2.08 10.03 -8.77
C ALA A 64 -0.83 9.12 -8.72
N ASN A 65 0.37 9.69 -8.76
CA ASN A 65 1.62 8.94 -8.59
C ASN A 65 1.75 8.34 -7.18
N LEU A 66 1.35 9.07 -6.14
CA LEU A 66 1.28 8.54 -4.78
C LEU A 66 0.27 7.38 -4.69
N ALA A 67 -0.91 7.54 -5.29
CA ALA A 67 -1.90 6.46 -5.35
C ALA A 67 -1.36 5.23 -6.09
N LEU A 68 -0.57 5.42 -7.15
CA LEU A 68 0.08 4.32 -7.87
C LEU A 68 1.10 3.57 -6.99
N GLN A 69 1.92 4.29 -6.22
CA GLN A 69 2.86 3.68 -5.28
C GLN A 69 2.13 2.86 -4.21
N LEU A 70 1.05 3.40 -3.64
CA LEU A 70 0.23 2.69 -2.66
C LEU A 70 -0.45 1.47 -3.29
N GLN A 71 -0.90 1.56 -4.54
CA GLN A 71 -1.50 0.44 -5.27
C GLN A 71 -0.50 -0.71 -5.43
N GLN A 72 0.73 -0.42 -5.84
CA GLN A 72 1.79 -1.43 -5.95
C GLN A 72 2.13 -2.07 -4.59
N GLN A 73 2.13 -1.27 -3.52
CA GLN A 73 2.33 -1.78 -2.17
C GLN A 73 1.19 -2.70 -1.73
N THR A 74 -0.07 -2.35 -2.03
CA THR A 74 -1.22 -3.22 -1.72
C THR A 74 -1.18 -4.54 -2.50
N GLU A 75 -0.86 -4.51 -3.80
CA GLU A 75 -0.75 -5.71 -4.63
C GLU A 75 0.38 -6.63 -4.15
N ASN A 76 1.51 -6.05 -3.73
CA ASN A 76 2.61 -6.83 -3.15
C ASN A 76 2.24 -7.43 -1.79
N ALA A 77 1.55 -6.68 -0.93
CA ALA A 77 1.09 -7.18 0.37
C ALA A 77 0.08 -8.32 0.22
N GLU A 78 -0.84 -8.22 -0.76
CA GLU A 78 -1.78 -9.28 -1.09
C GLU A 78 -1.07 -10.52 -1.63
N ARG A 79 -0.11 -10.37 -2.55
CA ARG A 79 0.68 -11.50 -3.06
C ARG A 79 1.45 -12.21 -1.95
N ILE A 80 2.09 -11.48 -1.04
CA ILE A 80 2.81 -12.06 0.10
C ILE A 80 1.83 -12.81 1.01
N PHE A 81 0.67 -12.24 1.27
CA PHE A 81 -0.37 -12.91 2.06
C PHE A 81 -0.81 -14.22 1.40
N ASP A 82 -1.09 -14.22 0.10
CA ASP A 82 -1.51 -15.43 -0.64
C ASP A 82 -0.43 -16.50 -0.64
N LEU A 83 0.84 -16.12 -0.80
CA LEU A 83 1.97 -17.06 -0.71
C LEU A 83 2.06 -17.67 0.70
N ASN A 84 1.92 -16.85 1.75
CA ASN A 84 1.94 -17.34 3.13
C ASN A 84 0.74 -18.25 3.44
N GLN A 85 -0.44 -18.00 2.85
CA GLN A 85 -1.61 -18.89 2.97
C GLN A 85 -1.37 -20.23 2.25
N GLN A 86 -0.75 -20.21 1.08
CA GLN A 86 -0.40 -21.45 0.37
C GLN A 86 0.67 -22.25 1.12
N GLU A 87 1.67 -21.57 1.71
CA GLU A 87 2.67 -22.20 2.55
C GLU A 87 2.04 -22.80 3.80
N LEU A 88 1.14 -22.08 4.47
CA LEU A 88 0.36 -22.59 5.61
C LEU A 88 -0.40 -23.87 5.25
N ALA A 89 -1.13 -23.85 4.14
CA ALA A 89 -1.90 -25.01 3.68
C ALA A 89 -1.00 -26.21 3.35
N LYS A 90 0.16 -25.98 2.71
CA LYS A 90 1.14 -27.03 2.43
C LYS A 90 1.76 -27.59 3.70
N SER A 91 2.12 -26.74 4.65
CA SER A 91 2.70 -27.14 5.93
C SER A 91 1.70 -27.95 6.76
N MET A 92 0.43 -27.54 6.82
CA MET A 92 -0.65 -28.32 7.44
C MET A 92 -0.81 -29.69 6.78
N LEU A 93 -0.83 -29.75 5.44
CA LEU A 93 -0.92 -31.02 4.73
C LEU A 93 0.31 -31.90 4.95
N ALA A 94 1.51 -31.32 5.08
CA ALA A 94 2.72 -32.07 5.36
C ALA A 94 2.66 -32.69 6.75
N ILE A 95 2.32 -31.89 7.78
CA ILE A 95 2.18 -32.34 9.18
C ILE A 95 1.18 -33.50 9.26
N ASN A 96 -0.03 -33.31 8.72
CA ASN A 96 -1.08 -34.32 8.74
C ASN A 96 -0.69 -35.62 8.00
N ASN A 97 0.02 -35.52 6.86
CA ASN A 97 0.32 -36.69 6.03
C ASN A 97 1.60 -37.44 6.42
N THR A 98 2.50 -36.84 7.22
CA THR A 98 3.73 -37.51 7.68
C THR A 98 3.63 -37.82 9.16
N ILE A 99 3.91 -36.85 10.02
CA ILE A 99 4.11 -37.10 11.45
C ILE A 99 2.82 -37.54 12.14
N ASP A 100 1.69 -36.88 11.89
CA ASP A 100 0.45 -37.25 12.58
C ASP A 100 -0.08 -38.61 12.11
N ASN A 101 0.11 -38.95 10.83
CA ASN A 101 -0.24 -40.25 10.28
C ASN A 101 0.68 -41.37 10.82
N GLU A 102 1.98 -41.10 11.02
CA GLU A 102 2.91 -42.02 11.67
C GLU A 102 2.49 -42.28 13.12
N ILE A 103 2.20 -41.22 13.90
CA ILE A 103 1.68 -41.35 15.27
C ILE A 103 0.36 -42.12 15.31
N GLN A 104 -0.54 -41.88 14.36
CA GLN A 104 -1.81 -42.61 14.27
C GLN A 104 -1.60 -44.10 14.01
N ILE A 105 -0.64 -44.50 13.18
CA ILE A 105 -0.32 -45.92 12.94
C ILE A 105 0.30 -46.56 14.20
N GLU A 106 1.21 -45.85 14.86
CA GLU A 106 1.91 -46.35 16.04
C GLU A 106 1.01 -46.52 17.26
N VAL A 107 0.06 -45.60 17.43
CA VAL A 107 -0.75 -45.47 18.67
C VAL A 107 -2.23 -45.78 18.46
N GLY A 108 -2.73 -45.69 17.22
CA GLY A 108 -4.13 -45.96 16.86
C GLY A 108 -5.09 -44.78 17.10
N CYS A 109 -4.64 -43.69 17.74
CA CYS A 109 -5.45 -42.50 17.97
C CYS A 109 -5.57 -41.66 16.68
N ASP A 110 -6.77 -41.58 16.10
CA ASP A 110 -7.04 -40.75 14.91
C ASP A 110 -7.44 -39.32 15.30
N LEU A 111 -6.68 -38.33 14.84
CA LEU A 111 -6.95 -36.90 15.06
C LEU A 111 -8.34 -36.48 14.55
N GLN A 112 -8.85 -37.10 13.47
CA GLN A 112 -10.18 -36.79 12.92
C GLN A 112 -11.31 -37.10 13.91
N GLY A 113 -11.09 -38.04 14.83
CA GLY A 113 -12.05 -38.40 15.89
C GLY A 113 -12.26 -37.29 16.92
N PHE A 114 -11.32 -36.34 17.03
CA PHE A 114 -11.31 -35.31 18.07
C PHE A 114 -11.70 -33.91 17.54
N LEU A 115 -12.04 -33.76 16.26
CA LEU A 115 -12.36 -32.45 15.65
C LEU A 115 -13.56 -31.73 16.26
N ASN A 116 -14.43 -32.45 16.98
CA ASN A 116 -15.60 -31.87 17.65
C ASN A 116 -15.32 -31.45 19.11
N GLU A 117 -14.11 -31.69 19.61
CA GLU A 117 -13.69 -31.26 20.95
C GLU A 117 -13.35 -29.76 20.96
N PRO A 118 -13.45 -29.07 22.12
CA PRO A 118 -13.08 -27.66 22.25
C PRO A 118 -11.61 -27.37 21.93
N ASP A 119 -10.73 -28.34 22.17
CA ASP A 119 -9.32 -28.33 21.81
C ASP A 119 -8.95 -29.71 21.23
N PRO A 120 -9.10 -29.89 19.90
CA PRO A 120 -8.86 -31.18 19.23
C PRO A 120 -7.44 -31.72 19.44
N ASP A 121 -6.43 -30.85 19.41
CA ASP A 121 -5.03 -31.23 19.56
C ASP A 121 -4.74 -31.70 20.99
N ALA A 122 -5.25 -31.00 22.00
CA ALA A 122 -5.07 -31.41 23.40
C ALA A 122 -5.76 -32.75 23.70
N ALA A 123 -6.95 -32.98 23.15
CA ALA A 123 -7.68 -34.24 23.32
C ALA A 123 -6.98 -35.41 22.61
N TRP A 124 -6.44 -35.17 21.41
CA TRP A 124 -5.68 -36.18 20.67
C TRP A 124 -4.36 -36.55 21.35
N TYR A 125 -3.59 -35.57 21.84
CA TYR A 125 -2.37 -35.86 22.59
C TYR A 125 -2.64 -36.59 23.92
N ALA A 126 -3.77 -36.31 24.58
CA ALA A 126 -4.17 -37.05 25.77
C ALA A 126 -4.47 -38.52 25.46
N CYS A 127 -5.14 -38.81 24.33
CA CYS A 127 -5.33 -40.19 23.84
C CYS A 127 -3.98 -40.91 23.67
N ILE A 128 -3.00 -40.22 23.09
CA ILE A 128 -1.67 -40.80 22.85
C ILE A 128 -0.94 -41.12 24.17
N ASP A 129 -0.95 -40.19 25.12
CA ASP A 129 -0.34 -40.39 26.44
C ASP A 129 -1.01 -41.56 27.20
N ASP A 130 -2.35 -41.66 27.15
CA ASP A 130 -3.09 -42.76 27.75
C ASP A 130 -2.75 -44.11 27.09
N MET A 131 -2.60 -44.15 25.76
CA MET A 131 -2.19 -45.35 25.03
C MET A 131 -0.80 -45.85 25.42
N ILE A 132 0.18 -44.95 25.51
CA ILE A 132 1.54 -45.29 25.96
C ILE A 132 1.48 -45.84 27.39
N LYS A 133 0.74 -45.18 28.28
CA LYS A 133 0.62 -45.59 29.67
C LYS A 133 -0.05 -46.96 29.82
N HIS A 134 -1.19 -47.18 29.16
CA HIS A 134 -1.96 -48.41 29.31
C HIS A 134 -1.30 -49.63 28.65
N THR A 135 -0.55 -49.43 27.56
CA THR A 135 0.25 -50.51 26.96
C THR A 135 1.46 -50.89 27.83
N LEU A 136 2.11 -49.91 28.48
CA LEU A 136 3.21 -50.15 29.41
C LEU A 136 2.76 -50.85 30.70
N GLU A 137 1.55 -50.56 31.19
CA GLU A 137 0.95 -51.21 32.38
C GLU A 137 0.73 -52.72 32.18
N CYS A 138 0.55 -53.19 30.93
CA CYS A 138 0.37 -54.61 30.64
C CYS A 138 1.71 -55.35 30.62
N ASP A 139 2.06 -55.98 31.75
CA ASP A 139 3.27 -56.78 31.92
C ASP A 139 3.20 -58.10 31.11
N PRO A 140 4.08 -58.31 30.10
CA PRO A 140 4.09 -59.50 29.25
C PRO A 140 4.46 -60.78 30.00
N THR A 141 5.02 -60.67 31.21
CA THR A 141 5.39 -61.84 32.03
C THR A 141 4.27 -62.30 32.95
N SER A 142 3.23 -61.48 33.12
CA SER A 142 2.09 -61.79 33.98
C SER A 142 1.04 -62.64 33.25
N ASN A 143 0.42 -63.57 34.00
CA ASN A 143 -0.74 -64.33 33.54
C ASN A 143 -2.00 -63.46 33.29
N THR A 144 -1.99 -62.21 33.75
CA THR A 144 -3.09 -61.26 33.52
C THR A 144 -2.89 -60.42 32.25
N PHE A 145 -1.82 -60.65 31.48
CA PHE A 145 -1.49 -59.87 30.28
C PHE A 145 -2.63 -59.85 29.26
N ASP A 146 -3.18 -61.02 28.90
CA ASP A 146 -4.21 -61.11 27.86
C ASP A 146 -5.50 -60.38 28.29
N ALA A 147 -5.83 -60.42 29.59
CA ALA A 147 -6.95 -59.66 30.15
C ALA A 147 -6.67 -58.14 30.17
N CYS A 148 -5.41 -57.73 30.34
CA CYS A 148 -4.99 -56.33 30.28
C CYS A 148 -5.06 -55.78 28.85
N MET A 149 -4.55 -56.52 27.87
CA MET A 149 -4.51 -56.12 26.45
C MET A 149 -5.87 -56.15 25.73
N ASN A 150 -6.86 -56.84 26.28
CA ASN A 150 -8.21 -56.92 25.70
C ASN A 150 -9.11 -55.73 26.05
N ARG A 151 -8.58 -54.69 26.69
CA ARG A 151 -9.27 -53.42 26.88
C ARG A 151 -9.25 -52.63 25.54
N THR A 152 -10.25 -52.69 24.63
CA THR A 152 -10.33 -51.82 23.39
C THR A 152 -11.42 -50.67 23.29
N THR A 153 -11.12 -49.50 22.69
CA THR A 153 -12.13 -48.49 22.26
C THR A 153 -12.03 -48.26 20.76
N ASP A 154 -12.70 -49.06 19.93
CA ASP A 154 -12.70 -48.76 18.51
C ASP A 154 -13.58 -47.51 18.24
N GLY A 155 -12.94 -46.34 18.17
CA GLY A 155 -13.45 -45.10 17.54
C GLY A 155 -14.29 -44.13 18.38
N LEU A 156 -14.28 -44.20 19.72
CA LEU A 156 -15.00 -43.26 20.60
C LEU A 156 -14.11 -42.79 21.76
N PRO A 157 -14.20 -41.52 22.21
CA PRO A 157 -13.44 -41.04 23.36
C PRO A 157 -13.80 -41.82 24.65
N PRO A 158 -12.85 -41.98 25.59
CA PRO A 158 -13.05 -42.74 26.82
C PRO A 158 -14.10 -42.08 27.72
N ASP A 159 -15.09 -42.86 28.15
CA ASP A 159 -16.19 -42.42 29.01
C ASP A 159 -15.69 -42.32 30.47
N PRO A 160 -15.95 -41.21 31.21
CA PRO A 160 -15.48 -41.01 32.59
C PRO A 160 -15.93 -42.09 33.61
N ASN A 161 -16.84 -42.98 33.23
CA ASN A 161 -17.29 -44.11 34.06
C ASN A 161 -16.54 -45.44 33.80
N GLY A 162 -15.52 -45.45 32.93
CA GLY A 162 -14.65 -46.62 32.69
C GLY A 162 -15.28 -47.74 31.86
N SER A 163 -16.40 -47.47 31.20
CA SER A 163 -17.18 -48.44 30.42
C SER A 163 -16.70 -48.63 28.97
N ASN A 164 -15.80 -47.78 28.46
CA ASN A 164 -15.31 -47.82 27.08
C ASN A 164 -13.78 -47.98 27.13
N TRP A 165 -13.25 -49.09 26.62
CA TRP A 165 -11.95 -49.61 27.03
C TRP A 165 -10.69 -48.84 26.52
N LEU A 166 -9.48 -49.20 26.99
CA LEU A 166 -8.30 -48.30 27.11
C LEU A 166 -7.15 -48.45 26.05
N ILE A 167 -7.10 -49.51 25.23
CA ILE A 167 -5.96 -49.86 24.34
C ILE A 167 -6.42 -50.15 22.90
N LEU A 168 -6.03 -49.31 21.95
CA LEU A 168 -6.39 -49.36 20.53
C LEU A 168 -5.57 -50.38 19.72
N VAL A 169 -6.03 -50.72 18.50
CA VAL A 169 -5.25 -51.49 17.52
C VAL A 169 -4.16 -50.58 16.94
N SER A 170 -2.90 -50.93 17.17
CA SER A 170 -1.75 -50.14 16.74
C SER A 170 -0.46 -50.97 16.70
N ASP A 171 0.61 -50.44 16.10
CA ASP A 171 1.91 -51.11 16.08
C ASP A 171 2.46 -51.31 17.51
N MET A 172 2.26 -50.34 18.40
CA MET A 172 2.64 -50.45 19.81
C MET A 172 1.96 -51.62 20.51
N ARG A 173 0.66 -51.84 20.25
CA ARG A 173 -0.06 -53.02 20.75
C ARG A 173 0.48 -54.31 20.16
N MET A 174 0.71 -54.35 18.85
CA MET A 174 1.23 -55.52 18.15
C MET A 174 2.60 -55.96 18.69
N VAL A 175 3.55 -55.03 18.77
CA VAL A 175 4.91 -55.31 19.27
C VAL A 175 4.87 -55.76 20.74
N ARG A 176 3.92 -55.25 21.53
CA ARG A 176 3.70 -55.71 22.91
C ARG A 176 3.13 -57.13 22.98
N GLN A 177 2.25 -57.52 22.06
CA GLN A 177 1.73 -58.88 21.95
C GLN A 177 2.78 -59.87 21.44
N ASP A 178 3.67 -59.45 20.54
CA ASP A 178 4.83 -60.24 20.10
C ASP A 178 5.78 -60.51 21.27
N LEU A 179 6.00 -59.51 22.12
CA LEU A 179 6.79 -59.65 23.35
C LEU A 179 6.19 -60.69 24.32
N ARG A 180 4.86 -60.69 24.49
CA ARG A 180 4.16 -61.75 25.25
C ARG A 180 4.36 -63.13 24.63
N THR A 181 4.26 -63.24 23.30
CA THR A 181 4.45 -64.51 22.60
C THR A 181 5.86 -65.05 22.80
N ALA A 182 6.88 -64.17 22.77
CA ALA A 182 8.25 -64.54 23.08
C ALA A 182 8.42 -64.99 24.54
N TRP A 183 7.77 -64.32 25.50
CA TRP A 183 7.79 -64.74 26.91
C TRP A 183 7.16 -66.12 27.12
N LEU A 184 6.02 -66.40 26.48
CA LEU A 184 5.41 -67.74 26.53
C LEU A 184 6.34 -68.81 25.97
N GLY A 185 7.18 -68.47 24.98
CA GLY A 185 8.27 -69.34 24.50
C GLY A 185 9.32 -69.63 25.56
N VAL A 186 9.71 -68.62 26.35
CA VAL A 186 10.61 -68.78 27.51
C VAL A 186 9.97 -69.69 28.57
N GLU A 187 8.71 -69.46 28.93
CA GLU A 187 7.98 -70.31 29.90
C GLU A 187 7.85 -71.76 29.43
N ALA A 188 7.58 -71.99 28.15
CA ALA A 188 7.50 -73.33 27.57
C ALA A 188 8.87 -74.05 27.64
N ALA A 189 9.97 -73.34 27.38
CA ALA A 189 11.32 -73.89 27.50
C ALA A 189 11.70 -74.22 28.95
N ILE A 190 11.33 -73.35 29.90
CA ILE A 190 11.48 -73.61 31.36
C ILE A 190 10.68 -74.85 31.77
N LEU A 191 9.42 -74.96 31.34
CA LEU A 191 8.57 -76.10 31.67
C LEU A 191 9.08 -77.41 31.04
N LYS A 192 9.65 -77.36 29.83
CA LYS A 192 10.34 -78.51 29.19
C LYS A 192 11.50 -78.98 30.06
N ARG A 193 12.37 -78.07 30.51
CA ARG A 193 13.47 -78.37 31.45
C ARG A 193 12.93 -78.97 32.74
N ASP A 194 11.93 -78.35 33.38
CA ASP A 194 11.40 -78.82 34.66
C ASP A 194 10.73 -80.20 34.56
N ASN A 195 10.12 -80.53 33.41
CA ASN A 195 9.61 -81.88 33.14
C ASN A 195 10.74 -82.91 32.97
N LEU A 196 11.88 -82.53 32.37
CA LEU A 196 13.07 -83.37 32.30
C LEU A 196 13.66 -83.61 33.70
N ILE A 197 13.65 -82.60 34.59
CA ILE A 197 14.05 -82.73 36.00
C ILE A 197 13.15 -83.72 36.74
N LYS A 198 11.81 -83.59 36.62
CA LYS A 198 10.87 -84.54 37.26
C LYS A 198 11.02 -85.97 36.74
N ARG A 199 11.33 -86.12 35.45
CA ARG A 199 11.67 -87.42 34.86
C ARG A 199 12.95 -87.97 35.46
N ALA A 200 13.98 -87.13 35.64
CA ALA A 200 15.20 -87.49 36.34
C ALA A 200 14.92 -87.92 37.79
N ASP A 201 14.12 -87.16 38.54
CA ASP A 201 13.66 -87.49 39.91
C ASP A 201 12.98 -88.86 39.96
N THR A 202 12.15 -89.19 38.97
CA THR A 202 11.43 -90.48 38.94
C THR A 202 12.36 -91.66 38.65
N GLU A 203 13.40 -91.45 37.85
CA GLU A 203 14.41 -92.46 37.51
C GLU A 203 15.47 -92.67 38.60
N THR A 204 15.62 -91.76 39.59
CA THR A 204 16.52 -91.92 40.75
C THR A 204 16.25 -93.20 41.57
N MET A 205 15.05 -93.79 41.46
CA MET A 205 14.72 -95.07 42.10
C MET A 205 15.50 -96.27 41.52
N ARG A 206 16.14 -96.13 40.35
CA ARG A 206 17.16 -97.05 39.83
C ARG A 206 18.54 -96.60 40.34
N ASN A 207 19.01 -97.21 41.42
CA ASN A 207 20.21 -96.78 42.12
C ASN A 207 21.50 -97.10 41.33
N THR A 208 22.10 -96.08 40.70
CA THR A 208 23.42 -96.15 40.04
C THR A 208 24.30 -95.00 40.52
N LYS A 209 25.53 -95.29 40.95
CA LYS A 209 26.48 -94.32 41.49
C LYS A 209 27.29 -93.66 40.38
N VAL A 210 27.51 -92.36 40.51
CA VAL A 210 28.38 -91.59 39.61
C VAL A 210 29.38 -90.81 40.44
N ARG A 211 30.62 -90.76 39.97
CA ARG A 211 31.68 -89.96 40.59
C ARG A 211 31.93 -88.76 39.70
N SER A 212 31.47 -87.59 40.15
CA SER A 212 31.74 -86.32 39.46
C SER A 212 32.79 -85.54 40.24
N GLU A 213 33.90 -85.20 39.60
CA GLU A 213 34.96 -84.36 40.20
C GLU A 213 34.56 -82.88 40.26
N ILE A 214 33.51 -82.48 39.53
CA ILE A 214 33.10 -81.08 39.33
C ILE A 214 32.18 -80.56 40.45
N TYR A 215 31.32 -81.41 41.03
CA TYR A 215 30.19 -80.91 41.84
C TYR A 215 30.37 -80.86 43.37
N THR A 216 31.42 -81.45 43.93
CA THR A 216 31.97 -81.21 45.30
C THR A 216 32.89 -82.38 45.64
N GLY A 217 34.12 -82.08 46.07
CA GLY A 217 35.19 -83.02 46.48
C GLY A 217 34.82 -84.49 46.56
N ALA A 218 34.99 -85.22 45.45
CA ALA A 218 34.90 -86.69 45.32
C ALA A 218 33.87 -87.40 46.21
N GLN A 219 32.65 -86.87 46.36
CA GLN A 219 31.53 -87.60 46.98
C GLN A 219 30.75 -88.36 45.89
N ALA A 220 30.39 -89.61 46.19
CA ALA A 220 29.56 -90.43 45.31
C ALA A 220 28.10 -90.02 45.47
N ASN A 221 27.51 -89.45 44.42
CA ASN A 221 26.08 -89.15 44.32
C ASN A 221 25.44 -90.09 43.29
N SER A 222 24.12 -90.24 43.29
CA SER A 222 23.48 -90.93 42.17
C SER A 222 23.60 -90.09 40.88
N GLY A 223 23.75 -90.76 39.72
CA GLY A 223 23.90 -90.06 38.44
C GLY A 223 22.72 -89.14 38.08
N PHE A 224 21.53 -89.47 38.57
CA PHE A 224 20.33 -88.68 38.41
C PHE A 224 20.30 -87.48 39.38
N GLU A 225 20.73 -87.61 40.64
CA GLU A 225 20.89 -86.46 41.57
C GLU A 225 21.88 -85.42 41.02
N ALA A 226 22.95 -85.87 40.35
CA ALA A 226 23.88 -84.96 39.68
C ALA A 226 23.22 -84.18 38.52
N ALA A 227 22.35 -84.84 37.74
CA ALA A 227 21.60 -84.20 36.65
C ALA A 227 20.54 -83.20 37.18
N ILE A 228 19.86 -83.55 38.28
CA ILE A 228 18.89 -82.68 38.95
C ILE A 228 19.59 -81.45 39.52
N ALA A 229 20.72 -81.63 40.20
CA ALA A 229 21.54 -80.52 40.69
C ALA A 229 21.99 -79.63 39.52
N ALA A 230 22.55 -80.21 38.45
CA ALA A 230 22.96 -79.51 37.22
C ALA A 230 21.85 -78.59 36.65
N ALA A 231 20.62 -79.08 36.60
CA ALA A 231 19.47 -78.32 36.09
C ALA A 231 18.97 -77.23 37.06
N GLN A 232 19.15 -77.40 38.37
CA GLN A 232 18.77 -76.44 39.41
C GLN A 232 19.79 -75.29 39.60
N PHE A 233 20.98 -75.37 39.01
CA PHE A 233 22.00 -74.31 39.05
C PHE A 233 21.74 -73.10 38.14
N VAL A 234 20.67 -73.18 37.33
CA VAL A 234 20.30 -72.17 36.34
C VAL A 234 18.98 -71.51 36.74
N GLN A 235 19.03 -70.20 36.97
CA GLN A 235 17.85 -69.41 37.28
C GLN A 235 17.68 -68.29 36.25
N VAL A 236 16.45 -68.00 35.87
CA VAL A 236 16.14 -66.81 35.07
C VAL A 236 15.92 -65.66 36.03
N GLY A 237 16.79 -64.66 35.95
CA GLY A 237 16.76 -63.45 36.76
C GLY A 237 16.47 -62.22 35.90
N TRP A 238 15.92 -61.17 36.54
CA TRP A 238 15.82 -59.85 35.94
C TRP A 238 17.00 -59.01 36.41
N ASP A 239 17.82 -58.51 35.48
CA ASP A 239 18.91 -57.57 35.77
C ASP A 239 18.61 -56.21 35.14
N GLY A 240 17.81 -55.40 35.85
CA GLY A 240 17.70 -53.96 35.63
C GLY A 240 17.34 -53.45 34.23
N GLY A 241 16.87 -54.32 33.33
CA GLY A 241 16.61 -53.96 31.92
C GLY A 241 16.48 -55.15 30.95
N SER A 242 16.98 -56.33 31.32
CA SER A 242 16.84 -57.58 30.54
C SER A 242 16.61 -58.79 31.45
N TYR A 243 16.01 -59.84 30.88
CA TYR A 243 16.04 -61.16 31.53
C TYR A 243 17.30 -61.89 31.12
N GLU A 244 18.02 -62.39 32.11
CA GLU A 244 19.26 -63.12 31.91
C GLU A 244 19.18 -64.48 32.58
N LEU A 245 19.96 -65.41 32.03
CA LEU A 245 20.14 -66.72 32.60
C LEU A 245 21.31 -66.65 33.59
N THR A 246 20.99 -66.54 34.89
CA THR A 246 21.99 -66.46 35.95
C THR A 246 22.45 -67.87 36.36
N PHE A 247 23.77 -68.04 36.37
CA PHE A 247 24.43 -69.21 36.94
C PHE A 247 24.82 -68.95 38.39
N ASN A 248 24.48 -69.90 39.28
CA ASN A 248 25.03 -69.92 40.65
C ASN A 248 26.06 -71.07 40.79
N PRO A 249 27.33 -70.86 40.40
CA PRO A 249 28.34 -71.91 40.48
C PRO A 249 28.87 -72.04 41.91
N GLY A 250 28.77 -73.24 42.48
CA GLY A 250 29.57 -73.62 43.65
C GLY A 250 31.07 -73.79 43.36
N ALA A 251 31.50 -73.90 42.09
CA ALA A 251 32.92 -74.05 41.74
C ALA A 251 33.34 -73.79 40.26
N LEU A 252 32.44 -73.48 39.33
CA LEU A 252 32.79 -73.26 37.91
C LEU A 252 33.05 -71.76 37.63
N VAL A 253 34.33 -71.40 37.49
CA VAL A 253 34.76 -70.14 36.90
C VAL A 253 35.40 -70.46 35.55
N GLU A 254 34.60 -70.39 34.47
CA GLU A 254 35.12 -70.29 33.11
C GLU A 254 34.50 -69.09 32.41
N ALA A 255 35.36 -68.19 31.93
CA ALA A 255 34.95 -66.98 31.25
C ALA A 255 34.49 -67.30 29.82
N GLY A 256 33.21 -67.06 29.54
CA GLY A 256 32.71 -66.88 28.16
C GLY A 256 32.03 -68.06 27.48
N LEU A 257 31.75 -69.17 28.18
CA LEU A 257 30.96 -70.27 27.60
C LEU A 257 29.45 -70.06 27.81
N ARG A 258 28.65 -70.46 26.81
CA ARG A 258 27.19 -70.41 26.92
C ARG A 258 26.70 -71.48 27.91
N PRO A 259 25.58 -71.21 28.59
CA PRO A 259 24.97 -72.09 29.57
C PRO A 259 24.93 -73.59 29.26
N GLY A 260 24.42 -73.95 28.07
CA GLY A 260 24.32 -75.35 27.64
C GLY A 260 25.68 -75.99 27.33
N GLN A 261 26.69 -75.21 26.93
CA GLN A 261 28.03 -75.72 26.63
C GLN A 261 28.76 -76.17 27.90
N ILE A 262 28.57 -75.43 29.00
CA ILE A 262 29.10 -75.79 30.33
C ILE A 262 28.50 -77.14 30.77
N MET A 263 27.20 -77.35 30.55
CA MET A 263 26.53 -78.62 30.89
C MET A 263 26.98 -79.78 29.98
N VAL A 264 27.21 -79.53 28.68
CA VAL A 264 27.73 -80.55 27.75
C VAL A 264 29.14 -81.00 28.14
N GLN A 265 30.00 -80.05 28.52
CA GLN A 265 31.35 -80.37 29.02
C GLN A 265 31.28 -81.13 30.34
N ALA A 266 30.46 -80.68 31.28
CA ALA A 266 30.22 -81.41 32.53
C ALA A 266 29.74 -82.85 32.29
N ALA A 267 28.84 -83.07 31.32
CA ALA A 267 28.36 -84.40 30.95
C ALA A 267 29.44 -85.29 30.31
N HIS A 268 30.39 -84.69 29.60
CA HIS A 268 31.50 -85.42 28.98
C HIS A 268 32.49 -85.92 30.04
N ASP A 269 32.78 -85.08 31.04
CA ASP A 269 33.81 -85.31 32.07
C ASP A 269 33.33 -86.15 33.27
N MET A 270 32.06 -86.57 33.29
CA MET A 270 31.51 -87.44 34.35
C MET A 270 31.94 -88.91 34.19
N ALA A 271 32.47 -89.49 35.28
CA ALA A 271 32.80 -90.92 35.38
C ALA A 271 31.61 -91.72 35.95
N ILE A 272 30.94 -92.49 35.10
CA ILE A 272 29.74 -93.28 35.45
C ILE A 272 30.15 -94.74 35.74
N GLU A 273 29.77 -95.27 36.91
CA GLU A 273 29.98 -96.68 37.25
C GLU A 273 28.76 -97.48 36.76
N ASP A 274 28.97 -98.40 35.80
CA ASP A 274 28.00 -99.28 35.09
C ASP A 274 27.67 -98.87 33.63
N ALA A 275 28.10 -99.72 32.68
CA ALA A 275 28.09 -99.47 31.24
C ALA A 275 26.68 -99.51 30.60
N ASN A 276 25.72 -100.22 31.20
CA ASN A 276 24.37 -100.33 30.64
C ASN A 276 23.48 -99.10 30.90
N SER A 277 23.86 -98.26 31.87
CA SER A 277 23.14 -97.04 32.27
C SER A 277 23.84 -95.74 31.86
N GLU A 278 25.10 -95.80 31.43
CA GLU A 278 25.90 -94.65 31.04
C GLU A 278 25.24 -93.82 29.92
N ALA A 279 24.78 -94.49 28.86
CA ALA A 279 24.15 -93.82 27.72
C ALA A 279 22.85 -93.09 28.13
N VAL A 280 22.09 -93.63 29.09
CA VAL A 280 20.83 -93.04 29.55
C VAL A 280 21.09 -91.76 30.36
N ILE A 281 22.07 -91.79 31.25
CA ILE A 281 22.43 -90.63 32.07
C ILE A 281 23.04 -89.53 31.19
N ARG A 282 23.97 -89.86 30.28
CA ARG A 282 24.55 -88.87 29.35
C ARG A 282 23.50 -88.24 28.44
N ASN A 283 22.57 -89.04 27.90
CA ASN A 283 21.46 -88.50 27.09
C ASN A 283 20.57 -87.55 27.89
N LEU A 284 20.28 -87.84 29.15
CA LEU A 284 19.50 -86.93 30.01
C LEU A 284 20.24 -85.61 30.26
N PHE A 285 21.56 -85.64 30.46
CA PHE A 285 22.37 -84.42 30.56
C PHE A 285 22.35 -83.61 29.26
N TYR A 286 22.42 -84.28 28.10
CA TYR A 286 22.29 -83.63 26.80
C TYR A 286 20.90 -83.01 26.61
N ASP A 287 19.82 -83.70 27.00
CA ASP A 287 18.45 -83.18 26.95
C ASP A 287 18.28 -81.93 27.86
N ILE A 288 18.88 -81.95 29.06
CA ILE A 288 18.86 -80.80 29.99
C ILE A 288 19.71 -79.63 29.44
N ALA A 289 20.86 -79.92 28.85
CA ALA A 289 21.71 -78.91 28.22
C ALA A 289 21.04 -78.28 27.00
N GLU A 290 20.35 -79.07 26.18
CA GLU A 290 19.54 -78.61 25.05
C GLU A 290 18.39 -77.71 25.53
N ALA A 291 17.62 -78.14 26.52
CA ALA A 291 16.54 -77.32 27.10
C ALA A 291 17.07 -76.00 27.71
N THR A 292 18.27 -76.02 28.31
CA THR A 292 18.91 -74.80 28.84
C THR A 292 19.36 -73.85 27.73
N ASN A 293 19.87 -74.39 26.61
CA ASN A 293 20.21 -73.59 25.43
C ASN A 293 18.97 -73.02 24.74
N GLU A 294 17.86 -73.75 24.72
CA GLU A 294 16.57 -73.26 24.23
C GLU A 294 16.06 -72.07 25.07
N ILE A 295 16.23 -72.10 26.40
CA ILE A 295 15.89 -70.96 27.27
C ILE A 295 16.77 -69.73 26.92
N ASP A 296 18.08 -69.90 26.75
CA ASP A 296 18.99 -68.80 26.36
C ASP A 296 18.59 -68.15 25.02
N ILE A 297 18.25 -68.96 24.01
CA ILE A 297 17.79 -68.48 22.71
C ILE A 297 16.45 -67.72 22.83
N ALA A 298 15.50 -68.28 23.57
CA ALA A 298 14.19 -67.65 23.80
C ALA A 298 14.32 -66.32 24.56
N LEU A 299 15.23 -66.24 25.54
CA LEU A 299 15.54 -65.00 26.26
C LEU A 299 16.20 -63.95 25.36
N GLN A 300 17.14 -64.35 24.49
CA GLN A 300 17.73 -63.44 23.50
C GLN A 300 16.67 -62.88 22.54
N GLN A 301 15.73 -63.71 22.09
CA GLN A 301 14.60 -63.28 21.26
C GLN A 301 13.67 -62.32 22.03
N TYR A 302 13.35 -62.62 23.28
CA TYR A 302 12.54 -61.73 24.14
C TYR A 302 13.23 -60.37 24.34
N ASN A 303 14.52 -60.35 24.70
CA ASN A 303 15.27 -59.11 24.91
C ASN A 303 15.40 -58.28 23.62
N SER A 304 15.53 -58.93 22.46
CA SER A 304 15.49 -58.25 21.15
C SER A 304 14.14 -57.57 20.92
N LEU A 305 13.03 -58.26 21.19
CA LEU A 305 11.68 -57.70 21.04
C LEU A 305 11.38 -56.61 22.08
N LEU A 306 11.94 -56.74 23.29
CA LEU A 306 11.85 -55.72 24.34
C LEU A 306 12.56 -54.43 23.91
N THR A 307 13.73 -54.57 23.29
CA THR A 307 14.47 -53.43 22.71
C THR A 307 13.68 -52.79 21.58
N ASN A 308 13.07 -53.58 20.69
CA ASN A 308 12.19 -53.08 19.63
C ASN A 308 10.99 -52.31 20.20
N PHE A 309 10.32 -52.86 21.23
CA PHE A 309 9.19 -52.20 21.89
C PHE A 309 9.59 -50.86 22.51
N ASN A 310 10.69 -50.83 23.27
CA ASN A 310 11.20 -49.59 23.85
C ASN A 310 11.61 -48.58 22.78
N GLY A 311 12.10 -49.05 21.63
CA GLY A 311 12.39 -48.24 20.45
C GLY A 311 11.14 -47.58 19.88
N VAL A 312 10.06 -48.35 19.67
CA VAL A 312 8.76 -47.82 19.21
C VAL A 312 8.23 -46.77 20.17
N VAL A 313 8.17 -47.07 21.48
CA VAL A 313 7.70 -46.09 22.49
C VAL A 313 8.56 -44.83 22.50
N GLY A 314 9.89 -44.98 22.40
CA GLY A 314 10.81 -43.84 22.34
C GLY A 314 10.62 -42.97 21.09
N GLN A 315 10.39 -43.61 19.94
CA GLN A 315 10.13 -42.94 18.66
C GLN A 315 8.78 -42.20 18.71
N THR A 316 7.71 -42.85 19.17
CA THR A 316 6.40 -42.21 19.35
C THR A 316 6.48 -40.96 20.23
N VAL A 317 7.20 -41.02 21.36
CA VAL A 317 7.36 -39.84 22.25
C VAL A 317 8.13 -38.71 21.54
N HIS A 318 9.14 -39.05 20.74
CA HIS A 318 9.86 -38.07 19.93
C HIS A 318 8.95 -37.41 18.89
N ASP A 319 8.18 -38.21 18.16
CA ASP A 319 7.29 -37.74 17.09
C ASP A 319 6.13 -36.91 17.65
N VAL A 320 5.60 -37.26 18.81
CA VAL A 320 4.62 -36.42 19.54
C VAL A 320 5.20 -35.06 19.89
N PHE A 321 6.46 -35.00 20.33
CA PHE A 321 7.12 -33.72 20.62
C PHE A 321 7.34 -32.89 19.34
N GLU A 322 7.75 -33.55 18.25
CA GLU A 322 7.89 -32.91 16.94
C GLU A 322 6.55 -32.38 16.42
N SER A 323 5.47 -33.17 16.51
CA SER A 323 4.10 -32.78 16.15
C SER A 323 3.65 -31.56 16.96
N LYS A 324 3.78 -31.59 18.29
CA LYS A 324 3.47 -30.44 19.18
C LYS A 324 4.21 -29.18 18.76
N ARG A 325 5.50 -29.31 18.44
CA ARG A 325 6.34 -28.20 17.97
C ARG A 325 5.84 -27.65 16.63
N GLN A 326 5.50 -28.52 15.68
CA GLN A 326 5.05 -28.12 14.34
C GLN A 326 3.65 -27.50 14.37
N HIS A 327 2.71 -28.03 15.15
CA HIS A 327 1.39 -27.43 15.41
C HIS A 327 1.52 -26.04 16.04
N ALA A 328 2.40 -25.87 17.03
CA ALA A 328 2.66 -24.57 17.64
C ALA A 328 3.23 -23.54 16.63
N TYR A 329 4.11 -23.97 15.72
CA TYR A 329 4.61 -23.10 14.66
C TYR A 329 3.51 -22.70 13.67
N LEU A 330 2.55 -23.58 13.35
CA LEU A 330 1.41 -23.25 12.50
C LEU A 330 0.52 -22.15 13.10
N VAL A 331 0.30 -22.17 14.41
CA VAL A 331 -0.46 -21.12 15.12
C VAL A 331 0.28 -19.79 15.09
N ALA A 332 1.61 -19.82 15.17
CA ALA A 332 2.47 -18.63 15.12
C ALA A 332 2.74 -18.09 13.70
N LEU A 333 2.25 -18.77 12.65
CA LEU A 333 2.49 -18.30 11.27
C LEU A 333 1.77 -16.97 11.00
N PRO A 334 2.42 -16.02 10.31
CA PRO A 334 1.83 -14.75 9.86
C PRO A 334 0.46 -14.87 9.18
N ALA A 335 0.20 -15.99 8.51
CA ALA A 335 -1.07 -16.27 7.83
C ALA A 335 -2.27 -16.47 8.79
N ASN A 336 -2.01 -16.92 10.02
CA ASN A 336 -3.00 -17.14 11.08
C ASN A 336 -3.13 -15.95 12.04
N ASP A 337 -2.18 -15.01 12.01
CA ASP A 337 -2.24 -13.80 12.82
C ASP A 337 -3.21 -12.76 12.22
N PRO A 338 -4.27 -12.34 12.97
CA PRO A 338 -5.18 -11.29 12.55
C PRO A 338 -4.49 -9.97 12.18
N SER A 339 -3.32 -9.66 12.77
CA SER A 339 -2.57 -8.42 12.54
C SER A 339 -2.17 -8.26 11.07
N TYR A 340 -1.79 -9.34 10.38
CA TYR A 340 -1.43 -9.31 8.95
C TYR A 340 -2.65 -9.03 8.07
N ARG A 341 -3.83 -9.55 8.44
CA ARG A 341 -5.10 -9.24 7.75
C ARG A 341 -5.47 -7.77 7.96
N MET A 342 -5.30 -7.26 9.17
CA MET A 342 -5.54 -5.84 9.49
C MET A 342 -4.59 -4.91 8.73
N VAL A 343 -3.30 -5.25 8.61
CA VAL A 343 -2.32 -4.46 7.86
C VAL A 343 -2.64 -4.47 6.36
N ARG A 344 -3.03 -5.62 5.79
CA ARG A 344 -3.48 -5.69 4.40
C ARG A 344 -4.69 -4.77 4.16
N ASP A 345 -5.68 -4.85 5.04
CA ASP A 345 -6.92 -4.09 4.89
C ASP A 345 -6.72 -2.59 5.18
N SER A 346 -5.80 -2.22 6.09
CA SER A 346 -5.45 -0.82 6.33
C SER A 346 -4.80 -0.17 5.10
N ARG A 347 -3.93 -0.90 4.39
CA ARG A 347 -3.34 -0.43 3.13
C ARG A 347 -4.37 -0.21 2.03
N ARG A 348 -5.41 -1.04 1.98
CA ARG A 348 -6.54 -0.84 1.03
C ARG A 348 -7.34 0.42 1.34
N LEU A 349 -7.53 0.76 2.61
CA LEU A 349 -8.17 2.01 3.02
C LEU A 349 -7.32 3.24 2.66
N GLU A 350 -6.00 3.17 2.91
CA GLU A 350 -5.05 4.22 2.50
C GLU A 350 -5.08 4.45 0.98
N LEU A 351 -5.07 3.37 0.20
CA LEU A 351 -5.20 3.44 -1.25
C LEU A 351 -6.52 4.08 -1.69
N ALA A 352 -7.65 3.67 -1.10
CA ALA A 352 -8.96 4.22 -1.45
C ALA A 352 -9.02 5.75 -1.22
N GLN A 353 -8.48 6.22 -0.10
CA GLN A 353 -8.41 7.65 0.21
C GLN A 353 -7.49 8.41 -0.77
N ALA A 354 -6.34 7.80 -1.13
CA ALA A 354 -5.42 8.39 -2.10
C ALA A 354 -6.04 8.51 -3.50
N LEU A 355 -6.75 7.47 -3.96
CA LEU A 355 -7.46 7.45 -5.24
C LEU A 355 -8.58 8.51 -5.28
N GLU A 356 -9.37 8.64 -4.21
CA GLU A 356 -10.42 9.65 -4.12
C GLU A 356 -9.84 11.07 -4.24
N ASN A 357 -8.75 11.35 -3.50
CA ASN A 357 -8.11 12.65 -3.54
C ASN A 357 -7.50 12.94 -4.92
N ALA A 358 -6.84 11.95 -5.54
CA ALA A 358 -6.29 12.08 -6.89
C ALA A 358 -7.38 12.35 -7.94
N ALA A 359 -8.49 11.62 -7.90
CA ALA A 359 -9.61 11.80 -8.81
C ALA A 359 -10.27 13.18 -8.65
N ARG A 360 -10.43 13.65 -7.40
CA ARG A 360 -10.95 14.99 -7.10
C ARG A 360 -10.03 16.08 -7.67
N LEU A 361 -8.72 15.97 -7.46
CA LEU A 361 -7.75 16.93 -8.00
C LEU A 361 -7.71 16.89 -9.52
N ALA A 362 -7.79 15.72 -10.14
CA ALA A 362 -7.84 15.59 -11.60
C ALA A 362 -9.10 16.22 -12.21
N TYR A 363 -10.27 16.04 -11.57
CA TYR A 363 -11.49 16.75 -11.96
C TYR A 363 -11.34 18.26 -11.86
N LEU A 364 -10.78 18.75 -10.75
CA LEU A 364 -10.54 20.19 -10.54
C LEU A 364 -9.54 20.75 -11.55
N ALA A 365 -8.49 20.00 -11.91
CA ALA A 365 -7.54 20.37 -12.95
C ALA A 365 -8.21 20.46 -14.33
N ALA A 366 -9.05 19.48 -14.70
CA ALA A 366 -9.80 19.53 -15.95
C ALA A 366 -10.79 20.70 -16.03
N ARG A 367 -11.47 21.01 -14.93
CA ARG A 367 -12.32 22.21 -14.84
C ARG A 367 -11.50 23.48 -14.93
N ARG A 368 -10.38 23.55 -14.21
CA ARG A 368 -9.46 24.69 -14.30
C ARG A 368 -9.00 24.90 -15.75
N ALA A 369 -8.73 23.83 -16.49
CA ALA A 369 -8.37 23.92 -17.90
C ALA A 369 -9.50 24.51 -18.77
N GLU A 370 -10.76 24.09 -18.60
CA GLU A 370 -11.89 24.71 -19.35
C GLU A 370 -11.95 26.23 -19.13
N TYR A 371 -11.68 26.69 -17.91
CA TYR A 371 -11.70 28.12 -17.57
C TYR A 371 -10.44 28.87 -18.03
N GLU A 372 -9.26 28.31 -17.77
CA GLU A 372 -7.98 28.93 -18.10
C GLU A 372 -7.81 29.08 -19.60
N TYR A 373 -8.20 28.06 -20.37
CA TYR A 373 -8.11 28.06 -21.82
C TYR A 373 -9.39 28.60 -22.49
N THR A 374 -10.43 28.92 -21.72
CA THR A 374 -11.76 29.40 -22.18
C THR A 374 -12.34 28.58 -23.34
N ALA A 375 -12.05 27.28 -23.33
CA ALA A 375 -12.42 26.34 -24.35
C ALA A 375 -13.18 25.19 -23.73
N ARG A 376 -14.28 24.79 -24.38
CA ARG A 376 -15.04 23.64 -23.95
C ARG A 376 -14.26 22.39 -24.31
N LEU A 377 -13.73 21.65 -23.33
CA LEU A 377 -12.93 20.45 -23.59
C LEU A 377 -13.73 19.38 -24.36
N SER A 378 -15.05 19.37 -24.17
CA SER A 378 -15.95 18.49 -24.93
C SER A 378 -15.96 18.76 -26.44
N ALA A 379 -15.59 19.96 -26.89
CA ALA A 379 -15.44 20.26 -28.31
C ALA A 379 -14.22 19.56 -28.94
N ASN A 380 -13.24 19.18 -28.10
CA ASN A 380 -12.07 18.38 -28.47
C ASN A 380 -12.24 16.89 -28.13
N ASN A 381 -13.48 16.40 -28.05
CA ASN A 381 -13.82 15.02 -27.67
C ASN A 381 -13.33 14.60 -26.27
N PHE A 382 -12.81 15.51 -25.45
CA PHE A 382 -12.40 15.20 -24.08
C PHE A 382 -13.59 15.34 -23.14
N ARG A 383 -13.93 14.26 -22.42
CA ARG A 383 -15.05 14.25 -21.48
C ARG A 383 -14.53 14.27 -20.06
N ILE A 384 -14.74 15.39 -19.35
CA ILE A 384 -14.39 15.49 -17.93
C ILE A 384 -15.03 14.37 -17.11
N SER A 385 -16.24 13.94 -17.48
CA SER A 385 -16.95 12.85 -16.81
C SER A 385 -16.21 11.50 -16.83
N ASP A 386 -15.23 11.30 -17.71
CA ASP A 386 -14.48 10.06 -17.77
C ASP A 386 -13.62 9.83 -16.51
N ILE A 387 -13.32 10.88 -15.73
CA ILE A 387 -12.67 10.72 -14.42
C ILE A 387 -13.53 9.91 -13.44
N TYR A 388 -14.86 9.98 -13.55
CA TYR A 388 -15.76 9.19 -12.69
C TYR A 388 -15.76 7.70 -13.04
N LYS A 389 -15.18 7.32 -14.18
CA LYS A 389 -14.99 5.93 -14.59
C LYS A 389 -13.65 5.36 -14.14
N ALA A 390 -12.71 6.21 -13.70
CA ALA A 390 -11.40 5.78 -13.26
C ALA A 390 -11.53 4.89 -12.01
N ARG A 391 -10.93 3.70 -12.06
CA ARG A 391 -10.93 2.75 -10.93
C ARG A 391 -9.54 2.53 -10.35
N THR A 392 -8.49 2.84 -11.12
CA THR A 392 -7.09 2.65 -10.73
C THR A 392 -6.31 3.94 -10.82
N ALA A 393 -5.13 3.99 -10.19
CA ALA A 393 -4.25 5.15 -10.29
C ALA A 393 -3.80 5.39 -11.74
N ASN A 394 -3.59 4.32 -12.51
CA ASN A 394 -3.25 4.41 -13.93
C ASN A 394 -4.37 5.04 -14.76
N ASP A 395 -5.64 4.75 -14.48
CA ASP A 395 -6.75 5.40 -15.20
C ASP A 395 -6.75 6.91 -14.98
N ILE A 396 -6.45 7.36 -13.75
CA ILE A 396 -6.35 8.79 -13.40
C ILE A 396 -5.15 9.42 -14.12
N LEU A 397 -4.00 8.74 -14.16
CA LEU A 397 -2.81 9.22 -14.89
C LEU A 397 -3.08 9.33 -16.40
N ILE A 398 -3.74 8.34 -17.00
CA ILE A 398 -4.14 8.37 -18.41
C ILE A 398 -5.13 9.52 -18.65
N PHE A 399 -6.09 9.74 -17.75
CA PHE A 399 -7.00 10.88 -17.83
C PHE A 399 -6.22 12.21 -17.82
N LEU A 400 -5.26 12.38 -16.92
CA LEU A 400 -4.42 13.59 -16.83
C LEU A 400 -3.53 13.78 -18.07
N GLN A 401 -3.00 12.69 -18.62
CA GLN A 401 -2.22 12.72 -19.86
C GLN A 401 -3.10 13.10 -21.05
N ASN A 402 -4.28 12.51 -21.18
CA ASN A 402 -5.24 12.86 -22.22
C ASN A 402 -5.74 14.31 -22.09
N LEU A 403 -5.90 14.79 -20.85
CA LEU A 403 -6.24 16.19 -20.57
C LEU A 403 -5.14 17.11 -21.08
N ASP A 404 -3.88 16.81 -20.74
CA ASP A 404 -2.74 17.61 -21.18
C ASP A 404 -2.58 17.60 -22.71
N VAL A 405 -2.76 16.44 -23.35
CA VAL A 405 -2.78 16.32 -24.81
C VAL A 405 -3.94 17.12 -25.43
N ALA A 406 -5.15 17.04 -24.85
CA ALA A 406 -6.29 17.80 -25.32
C ALA A 406 -6.03 19.31 -25.25
N ILE A 407 -5.37 19.76 -24.19
CA ILE A 407 -4.99 21.16 -23.96
C ILE A 407 -3.85 21.60 -24.88
N ALA A 408 -2.83 20.78 -25.06
CA ALA A 408 -1.72 21.06 -25.96
C ALA A 408 -2.19 21.24 -27.42
N ASN A 409 -3.26 20.53 -27.79
CA ASN A 409 -3.90 20.62 -29.10
C ASN A 409 -5.06 21.63 -29.17
N LEU A 410 -5.36 22.34 -28.09
CA LEU A 410 -6.30 23.47 -28.16
C LEU A 410 -5.68 24.58 -29.02
N PRO A 411 -6.47 25.21 -29.91
CA PRO A 411 -6.04 26.41 -30.61
C PRO A 411 -5.55 27.48 -29.62
N GLY A 412 -4.28 27.87 -29.72
CA GLY A 412 -3.68 28.89 -28.87
C GLY A 412 -2.90 28.40 -27.65
N SER A 413 -2.69 27.08 -27.46
CA SER A 413 -1.98 26.44 -26.34
C SER A 413 -0.58 27.02 -26.04
N VAL A 414 0.03 26.61 -24.91
CA VAL A 414 1.36 27.09 -24.45
C VAL A 414 2.43 27.02 -25.56
N LYS A 415 2.43 25.97 -26.39
CA LYS A 415 3.39 25.80 -27.50
C LYS A 415 3.22 26.85 -28.62
N ASP A 416 1.99 27.27 -28.90
CA ASP A 416 1.70 28.37 -29.85
C ASP A 416 1.93 29.75 -29.21
N ALA A 417 1.78 29.83 -27.88
CA ALA A 417 1.95 31.07 -27.12
C ALA A 417 3.41 31.54 -27.11
N ASP A 418 4.38 30.63 -27.05
CA ASP A 418 5.83 30.89 -27.01
C ASP A 418 6.39 31.35 -28.36
N SER A 419 5.87 30.81 -29.47
CA SER A 419 6.38 31.12 -30.82
C SER A 419 5.92 32.48 -31.35
N ASN A 420 4.78 33.00 -30.88
CA ASN A 420 4.12 34.13 -31.51
C ASN A 420 4.03 35.41 -30.68
N GLN A 421 4.63 35.55 -29.49
CA GLN A 421 4.44 36.73 -28.62
C GLN A 421 4.67 38.11 -29.30
N ARG A 422 3.95 39.17 -28.92
CA ARG A 422 4.21 40.57 -29.32
C ARG A 422 4.15 41.52 -28.14
N ASP A 423 4.89 42.62 -28.22
CA ASP A 423 4.74 43.72 -27.27
C ASP A 423 3.75 44.73 -27.86
N LEU A 424 2.85 45.23 -27.03
CA LEU A 424 1.87 46.26 -27.38
C LEU A 424 2.41 47.61 -26.91
N THR A 425 2.33 48.62 -27.79
CA THR A 425 2.63 50.01 -27.41
C THR A 425 1.37 50.84 -27.53
N ILE A 426 0.88 51.37 -26.42
CA ILE A 426 -0.26 52.29 -26.39
C ILE A 426 0.27 53.71 -26.19
N SER A 427 0.26 54.50 -27.27
CA SER A 427 0.38 55.97 -27.21
C SER A 427 -0.84 56.58 -26.52
N VAL A 428 -0.61 57.39 -25.48
CA VAL A 428 -1.66 58.15 -24.81
C VAL A 428 -2.23 59.22 -25.74
N ALA A 429 -1.39 59.94 -26.48
CA ALA A 429 -1.88 60.98 -27.39
C ALA A 429 -2.74 60.41 -28.52
N GLN A 430 -2.28 59.34 -29.19
CA GLN A 430 -2.98 58.79 -30.36
C GLN A 430 -4.17 57.92 -29.98
N HIS A 431 -3.98 56.95 -29.07
CA HIS A 431 -4.98 55.93 -28.79
C HIS A 431 -5.92 56.32 -27.65
N LEU A 432 -5.39 56.94 -26.59
CA LEU A 432 -6.21 57.29 -25.42
C LEU A 432 -7.02 58.57 -25.63
N LEU A 433 -6.38 59.60 -26.17
CA LEU A 433 -7.03 60.88 -26.49
C LEU A 433 -7.66 60.89 -27.88
N GLY A 434 -7.49 59.83 -28.67
CA GLY A 434 -8.03 59.72 -30.02
C GLY A 434 -7.44 60.72 -31.02
N LEU A 435 -6.27 61.34 -30.73
CA LEU A 435 -5.61 62.32 -31.60
C LEU A 435 -4.89 61.64 -32.79
N THR A 436 -5.60 60.72 -33.43
CA THR A 436 -5.16 60.00 -34.64
C THR A 436 -5.06 60.96 -35.82
N ASP A 437 -4.23 60.62 -36.81
CA ASP A 437 -4.12 61.42 -38.04
C ASP A 437 -5.47 61.54 -38.74
N LYS A 438 -6.27 60.46 -38.77
CA LYS A 438 -7.61 60.45 -39.36
C LYS A 438 -8.54 61.47 -38.69
N TYR A 439 -8.53 61.54 -37.36
CA TYR A 439 -9.35 62.49 -36.61
C TYR A 439 -8.91 63.93 -36.87
N LEU A 440 -7.60 64.22 -36.79
CA LEU A 440 -7.07 65.57 -36.99
C LEU A 440 -7.27 66.06 -38.43
N LYS A 441 -7.07 65.20 -39.43
CA LYS A 441 -7.41 65.52 -40.84
C LYS A 441 -8.91 65.80 -41.01
N GLY A 442 -9.77 65.03 -40.33
CA GLY A 442 -11.22 65.28 -40.30
C GLY A 442 -11.62 66.63 -39.71
N GLN A 443 -10.74 67.26 -38.92
CA GLN A 443 -10.91 68.61 -38.39
C GLN A 443 -10.25 69.70 -39.25
N GLY A 444 -9.76 69.36 -40.45
CA GLY A 444 -9.15 70.31 -41.39
C GLY A 444 -7.69 70.65 -41.09
N ILE A 445 -7.00 69.86 -40.25
CA ILE A 445 -5.55 70.05 -40.01
C ILE A 445 -4.75 69.47 -41.18
N ALA A 446 -3.85 70.29 -41.75
CA ALA A 446 -2.97 69.86 -42.83
C ALA A 446 -1.94 68.82 -42.39
N ASP A 447 -1.57 67.89 -43.28
CA ASP A 447 -0.67 66.76 -43.01
C ASP A 447 0.65 67.17 -42.35
N ALA A 448 1.26 68.27 -42.82
CA ALA A 448 2.51 68.79 -42.27
C ALA A 448 2.42 69.25 -40.80
N ASN A 449 1.20 69.54 -40.32
CA ASN A 449 0.95 70.11 -38.99
C ASN A 449 0.35 69.11 -37.99
N LEU A 450 0.08 67.86 -38.40
CA LEU A 450 -0.61 66.87 -37.56
C LEU A 450 0.13 66.60 -36.26
N GLN A 451 1.46 66.41 -36.32
CA GLN A 451 2.26 66.13 -35.13
C GLN A 451 2.34 67.33 -34.17
N ALA A 452 2.44 68.55 -34.71
CA ALA A 452 2.47 69.76 -33.91
C ALA A 452 1.13 69.99 -33.19
N GLU A 453 0.01 69.80 -33.90
CA GLU A 453 -1.33 69.95 -33.32
C GLU A 453 -1.65 68.85 -32.31
N ARG A 454 -1.25 67.59 -32.57
CA ARG A 454 -1.31 66.49 -31.60
C ARG A 454 -0.56 66.85 -30.32
N THR A 455 0.70 67.28 -30.45
CA THR A 455 1.55 67.65 -29.32
C THR A 455 0.93 68.80 -28.52
N LYS A 456 0.39 69.81 -29.20
CA LYS A 456 -0.29 70.95 -28.56
C LYS A 456 -1.49 70.49 -27.73
N ARG A 457 -2.38 69.69 -28.30
CA ARG A 457 -3.58 69.19 -27.61
C ARG A 457 -3.24 68.21 -26.48
N PHE A 458 -2.23 67.37 -26.69
CA PHE A 458 -1.71 66.49 -25.65
C PHE A 458 -1.16 67.29 -24.46
N ARG A 459 -0.37 68.35 -24.70
CA ARG A 459 0.15 69.21 -23.62
C ARG A 459 -0.94 69.96 -22.87
N GLN A 460 -1.98 70.41 -23.56
CA GLN A 460 -3.17 70.99 -22.91
C GLN A 460 -3.82 69.98 -21.96
N TRP A 461 -3.94 68.72 -22.38
CA TRP A 461 -4.43 67.64 -21.54
C TRP A 461 -3.49 67.34 -20.36
N VAL A 462 -2.16 67.32 -20.58
CA VAL A 462 -1.17 67.14 -19.51
C VAL A 462 -1.30 68.25 -18.46
N ALA A 463 -1.44 69.52 -18.88
CA ALA A 463 -1.64 70.64 -17.97
C ALA A 463 -2.89 70.48 -17.09
N GLN A 464 -4.00 69.99 -17.66
CA GLN A 464 -5.25 69.74 -16.92
C GLN A 464 -5.16 68.59 -15.92
N ASN A 465 -4.30 67.60 -16.19
CA ASN A 465 -4.15 66.38 -15.37
C ASN A 465 -2.92 66.42 -14.45
N THR A 466 -2.18 67.53 -14.44
CA THR A 466 -1.04 67.74 -13.55
C THR A 466 -1.53 68.34 -12.23
N LYS A 467 -1.12 67.74 -11.12
CA LYS A 467 -1.41 68.20 -9.76
C LYS A 467 -0.10 68.35 -8.98
N PRO A 468 -0.01 69.20 -7.95
CA PRO A 468 1.13 69.20 -7.04
C PRO A 468 1.17 67.87 -6.27
N GLY A 469 2.33 67.21 -6.28
CA GLY A 469 2.64 65.99 -5.53
C GLY A 469 2.93 66.27 -4.06
N SER A 470 3.12 65.20 -3.29
CA SER A 470 3.42 65.28 -1.85
C SER A 470 4.75 65.97 -1.53
N ASP A 471 5.67 65.99 -2.49
CA ASP A 471 6.97 66.66 -2.47
C ASP A 471 6.89 68.11 -3.01
N GLY A 472 5.69 68.61 -3.32
CA GLY A 472 5.46 69.92 -3.91
C GLY A 472 5.80 70.01 -5.41
N LYS A 473 6.31 68.93 -6.00
CA LYS A 473 6.67 68.89 -7.44
C LYS A 473 5.48 68.45 -8.29
N PRO A 474 5.46 68.73 -9.60
CA PRO A 474 4.36 68.30 -10.46
C PRO A 474 4.23 66.77 -10.54
N THR A 475 3.01 66.27 -10.43
CA THR A 475 2.65 64.86 -10.64
C THR A 475 1.53 64.79 -11.68
N LEU A 476 1.74 64.01 -12.73
CA LEU A 476 0.71 63.72 -13.73
C LEU A 476 -0.08 62.49 -13.30
N VAL A 477 -1.40 62.63 -13.17
CA VAL A 477 -2.30 61.51 -12.82
C VAL A 477 -3.40 61.42 -13.87
N PHE A 478 -3.56 60.24 -14.46
CA PHE A 478 -4.66 59.99 -15.38
C PHE A 478 -5.20 58.58 -15.25
N THR A 479 -6.47 58.42 -15.61
CA THR A 479 -7.16 57.14 -15.62
C THR A 479 -7.64 56.79 -17.01
N PHE A 480 -7.70 55.50 -17.33
CA PHE A 480 -8.23 55.03 -18.60
C PHE A 480 -8.87 53.65 -18.52
N THR A 481 -9.71 53.37 -19.50
CA THR A 481 -10.37 52.08 -19.67
C THR A 481 -9.79 51.37 -20.87
N THR A 482 -9.61 50.06 -20.74
CA THR A 482 -9.18 49.17 -21.82
C THR A 482 -10.31 48.20 -22.10
N SER A 483 -10.75 48.14 -23.36
CA SER A 483 -11.82 47.23 -23.77
C SER A 483 -11.39 46.43 -24.99
N ALA A 484 -11.84 45.18 -24.98
CA ALA A 484 -11.70 44.21 -26.05
C ALA A 484 -12.68 44.40 -27.21
N ALA A 485 -13.69 45.26 -27.04
CA ALA A 485 -14.64 45.57 -28.10
C ALA A 485 -13.94 46.16 -29.32
N SER A 486 -14.56 46.02 -30.50
CA SER A 486 -14.02 46.52 -31.78
C SER A 486 -13.67 48.01 -31.78
N ASN A 487 -14.44 48.81 -31.03
CA ASN A 487 -14.18 50.25 -30.85
C ASN A 487 -13.42 50.57 -29.56
N GLY A 488 -13.09 49.57 -28.76
CA GLY A 488 -12.33 49.69 -27.52
C GLY A 488 -10.84 49.92 -27.76
N LEU A 489 -10.13 50.43 -26.75
CA LEU A 489 -8.71 50.80 -26.86
C LEU A 489 -7.83 49.67 -27.41
N ILE A 490 -8.08 48.42 -27.02
CA ILE A 490 -7.29 47.27 -27.49
C ILE A 490 -7.58 46.97 -28.96
N GLY A 491 -8.85 46.99 -29.37
CA GLY A 491 -9.27 46.78 -30.77
C GLY A 491 -8.76 47.86 -31.73
N GLN A 492 -8.50 49.08 -31.24
CA GLN A 492 -7.93 50.16 -32.05
C GLN A 492 -6.42 50.01 -32.29
N VAL A 493 -5.68 49.49 -31.31
CA VAL A 493 -4.21 49.30 -31.39
C VAL A 493 -3.87 48.01 -32.13
N VAL A 494 -4.71 46.97 -31.98
CA VAL A 494 -4.52 45.67 -32.62
C VAL A 494 -5.43 45.56 -33.85
N GLN A 495 -4.93 46.01 -35.01
CA GLN A 495 -5.72 46.09 -36.26
C GLN A 495 -5.56 44.89 -37.21
N GLN A 496 -4.83 43.84 -36.81
CA GLN A 496 -4.55 42.72 -37.72
C GLN A 496 -5.79 41.86 -37.97
N GLY A 497 -6.09 41.67 -39.26
CA GLY A 497 -7.14 40.81 -39.78
C GLY A 497 -6.85 39.32 -39.62
N TYR A 498 -7.83 38.55 -40.07
CA TYR A 498 -8.19 37.23 -39.60
C TYR A 498 -7.38 36.08 -40.23
N ASP A 499 -6.14 35.87 -39.79
CA ASP A 499 -5.39 34.65 -40.12
C ASP A 499 -5.27 33.79 -38.84
N PHE A 500 -6.22 32.87 -38.64
CA PHE A 500 -6.22 31.63 -37.82
C PHE A 500 -5.48 31.48 -36.46
N TYR A 501 -4.97 32.52 -35.84
CA TYR A 501 -4.23 32.40 -34.58
C TYR A 501 -5.08 32.98 -33.42
N TRP A 502 -4.59 32.93 -32.17
CA TRP A 502 -5.08 33.72 -31.01
C TRP A 502 -6.10 33.04 -30.07
N LEU A 503 -5.67 32.67 -28.84
CA LEU A 503 -6.50 32.78 -27.61
C LEU A 503 -5.87 32.61 -26.19
N HIS A 504 -4.73 33.20 -25.83
CA HIS A 504 -4.24 33.11 -24.42
C HIS A 504 -4.00 34.42 -23.69
N LYS A 505 -4.60 35.48 -24.18
CA LYS A 505 -3.79 36.69 -24.28
C LYS A 505 -4.56 37.97 -23.89
N VAL A 506 -5.78 37.76 -23.36
CA VAL A 506 -6.51 38.74 -22.53
C VAL A 506 -6.67 38.24 -21.10
N ALA A 507 -6.14 37.07 -20.73
CA ALA A 507 -6.17 36.49 -19.38
C ALA A 507 -4.81 36.53 -18.65
N GLY A 508 -3.77 37.08 -19.28
CA GLY A 508 -2.41 37.06 -18.76
C GLY A 508 -1.74 35.68 -18.72
N ILE A 509 -2.28 34.68 -19.42
CA ILE A 509 -1.71 33.33 -19.44
C ILE A 509 -0.65 33.26 -20.54
N GLY A 510 0.60 33.11 -20.13
CA GLY A 510 1.75 33.00 -21.02
C GLY A 510 2.89 33.89 -20.56
N GLN A 511 4.11 33.41 -20.76
CA GLN A 511 5.31 34.13 -20.39
C GLN A 511 5.38 35.44 -21.21
N PRO A 512 5.82 36.57 -20.63
CA PRO A 512 6.22 37.71 -21.46
C PRO A 512 7.36 37.26 -22.38
N LYS A 513 7.68 38.07 -23.39
CA LYS A 513 8.87 37.77 -24.22
C LYS A 513 10.06 37.55 -23.29
N PRO A 514 10.97 36.62 -23.59
CA PRO A 514 12.24 36.50 -22.86
C PRO A 514 13.02 37.83 -22.77
N ARG A 515 12.65 38.80 -23.61
CA ARG A 515 13.15 40.17 -23.63
C ARG A 515 12.13 41.21 -23.11
N SER A 516 11.29 40.88 -22.13
CA SER A 516 10.36 41.85 -21.55
C SER A 516 9.89 41.41 -20.17
N ASN A 517 9.79 42.34 -19.21
CA ASN A 517 9.38 42.02 -17.83
C ASN A 517 7.96 42.49 -17.48
N GLY A 518 7.03 42.49 -18.46
CA GLY A 518 5.61 42.80 -18.23
C GLY A 518 5.23 44.22 -18.67
N PHE A 519 4.75 45.04 -17.73
CA PHE A 519 4.25 46.40 -18.01
C PHE A 519 5.36 47.44 -17.81
N GLY A 520 5.61 48.28 -18.80
CA GLY A 520 6.54 49.40 -18.72
C GLY A 520 5.95 50.68 -19.30
N LEU A 521 6.67 51.80 -19.14
CA LEU A 521 6.23 53.12 -19.60
C LEU A 521 7.43 53.89 -20.14
N ASN A 522 7.26 54.54 -21.28
CA ASN A 522 8.22 55.47 -21.88
C ASN A 522 7.64 56.88 -21.97
N LEU A 523 8.35 57.85 -21.44
CA LEU A 523 8.01 59.28 -21.47
C LEU A 523 8.75 59.91 -22.64
N VAL A 524 8.02 60.35 -23.67
CA VAL A 524 8.61 60.99 -24.83
C VAL A 524 8.61 62.49 -24.61
N THR A 525 9.79 63.11 -24.61
CA THR A 525 9.99 64.53 -24.28
C THR A 525 11.06 65.17 -25.16
N VAL A 526 10.87 66.45 -25.47
CA VAL A 526 11.86 67.27 -26.18
C VAL A 526 12.78 68.04 -25.22
N GLN A 527 12.64 67.83 -23.91
CA GLN A 527 13.48 68.49 -22.92
C GLN A 527 14.95 68.07 -23.10
N PRO A 528 15.88 69.03 -23.25
CA PRO A 528 17.30 68.71 -23.34
C PRO A 528 17.87 68.29 -21.97
N GLY A 529 18.86 67.41 -21.99
CA GLY A 529 19.62 66.97 -20.80
C GLY A 529 19.38 65.51 -20.41
N SER A 530 20.20 65.02 -19.47
CA SER A 530 20.09 63.65 -18.95
C SER A 530 19.03 63.60 -17.85
N LEU A 531 17.79 63.30 -18.25
CA LEU A 531 16.68 63.15 -17.31
C LEU A 531 16.69 61.80 -16.60
N GLY A 532 17.45 60.81 -17.09
CA GLY A 532 17.50 59.46 -16.52
C GLY A 532 16.17 58.74 -16.61
N TYR A 533 15.42 58.71 -15.51
CA TYR A 533 14.16 57.99 -15.34
C TYR A 533 13.20 58.74 -14.41
N ARG A 534 11.91 58.37 -14.40
CA ARG A 534 10.92 58.91 -13.44
C ARG A 534 10.20 57.80 -12.69
N GLN A 535 9.84 58.06 -11.44
CA GLN A 535 9.05 57.07 -10.70
C GLN A 535 7.62 57.05 -11.23
N VAL A 536 7.20 55.87 -11.66
CA VAL A 536 5.85 55.61 -12.16
C VAL A 536 5.16 54.63 -11.23
N ARG A 537 3.90 54.91 -10.93
CA ARG A 537 3.00 53.95 -10.30
C ARG A 537 1.82 53.72 -11.22
N VAL A 538 1.52 52.46 -11.47
CA VAL A 538 0.34 52.07 -12.22
C VAL A 538 -0.52 51.23 -11.30
N SER A 539 -1.82 51.41 -11.35
CA SER A 539 -2.77 50.50 -10.72
C SER A 539 -3.88 50.09 -11.68
N GLN A 540 -4.41 48.90 -11.46
CA GLN A 540 -5.51 48.32 -12.21
C GLN A 540 -6.61 47.93 -11.23
N THR A 541 -7.83 48.37 -11.51
CA THR A 541 -9.03 48.10 -10.70
C THR A 541 -10.26 47.93 -11.60
N GLY A 542 -11.39 47.53 -11.02
CA GLY A 542 -12.67 47.42 -11.73
C GLY A 542 -13.01 46.02 -12.21
N GLN A 543 -13.96 45.93 -13.14
CA GLN A 543 -14.26 44.69 -13.86
C GLN A 543 -13.24 44.51 -14.99
N VAL A 544 -12.97 43.26 -15.31
CA VAL A 544 -12.11 42.82 -16.39
C VAL A 544 -12.89 41.97 -17.37
N GLY A 545 -12.58 42.10 -18.66
CA GLY A 545 -13.26 41.38 -19.73
C GLY A 545 -12.33 40.40 -20.44
N LEU A 546 -12.85 39.22 -20.78
CA LEU A 546 -12.21 38.22 -21.63
C LEU A 546 -13.02 38.00 -22.91
N THR A 547 -12.36 37.54 -23.97
CA THR A 547 -13.04 37.12 -25.20
C THR A 547 -12.50 35.75 -25.61
N SER A 548 -13.41 34.80 -25.83
CA SER A 548 -13.13 33.40 -26.18
C SER A 548 -12.76 33.20 -27.65
N PHE A 549 -12.24 32.01 -28.02
CA PHE A 549 -11.91 31.63 -29.42
C PHE A 549 -13.13 31.68 -30.34
N ALA A 550 -14.27 31.28 -29.80
CA ALA A 550 -15.52 31.38 -30.51
C ALA A 550 -15.96 32.86 -30.71
N GLY A 551 -15.42 33.80 -29.93
CA GLY A 551 -15.82 35.21 -29.91
C GLY A 551 -16.79 35.56 -28.79
N CYS A 552 -16.89 34.72 -27.75
CA CYS A 552 -17.79 34.94 -26.62
C CYS A 552 -17.13 35.89 -25.63
N LEU A 553 -17.83 36.95 -25.21
CA LEU A 553 -17.32 37.89 -24.22
C LEU A 553 -17.67 37.41 -22.81
N PHE A 554 -16.70 37.45 -21.89
CA PHE A 554 -16.87 37.09 -20.49
C PHE A 554 -16.41 38.24 -19.61
N ASP A 555 -17.34 38.91 -18.93
CA ASP A 555 -17.01 39.96 -17.97
C ASP A 555 -16.95 39.36 -16.56
N TYR A 556 -15.91 39.68 -15.79
CA TYR A 556 -15.80 39.27 -14.38
C TYR A 556 -15.00 40.31 -13.56
N ARG A 557 -15.09 40.23 -12.23
CA ARG A 557 -14.35 41.12 -11.32
C ARG A 557 -13.13 40.39 -10.75
N LEU A 558 -11.97 41.03 -10.73
CA LEU A 558 -10.77 40.49 -10.07
C LEU A 558 -11.01 40.48 -8.54
N ILE A 559 -10.96 39.30 -7.92
CA ILE A 559 -11.02 39.10 -6.47
C ILE A 559 -9.76 38.31 -6.09
N PRO A 560 -9.01 38.69 -5.04
CA PRO A 560 -7.92 37.86 -4.52
C PRO A 560 -8.49 36.76 -3.61
N PRO A 561 -7.98 35.51 -3.59
CA PRO A 561 -7.68 34.62 -4.72
C PRO A 561 -8.97 34.28 -5.52
N ALA A 562 -8.84 34.10 -6.83
CA ALA A 562 -9.92 33.96 -7.81
C ALA A 562 -11.02 32.93 -7.46
N ALA A 563 -12.09 33.41 -6.82
CA ALA A 563 -13.41 32.79 -6.89
C ALA A 563 -14.19 33.53 -7.98
N LEU A 564 -14.34 32.92 -9.15
CA LEU A 564 -15.29 33.42 -10.14
C LEU A 564 -16.68 33.40 -9.45
N LEU A 565 -17.42 34.51 -9.49
CA LEU A 565 -18.76 34.68 -8.88
C LEU A 565 -19.71 35.40 -9.88
N GLY A 566 -20.12 34.72 -10.97
CA GLY A 566 -21.28 34.94 -11.83
C GLY A 566 -22.63 34.89 -11.11
N LEU A 567 -22.79 35.82 -10.18
CA LEU A 567 -24.08 36.37 -9.81
C LEU A 567 -24.10 37.84 -10.22
N ASP A 568 -25.30 38.40 -10.43
CA ASP A 568 -25.45 39.86 -10.45
C ASP A 568 -24.90 40.44 -9.15
N PHE A 569 -23.93 41.35 -9.30
CA PHE A 569 -23.11 41.82 -8.19
C PHE A 569 -23.94 42.59 -7.16
N PRO A 570 -23.77 42.32 -5.84
CA PRO A 570 -24.09 43.31 -4.83
C PRO A 570 -23.21 44.54 -5.08
N THR A 571 -23.79 45.73 -5.20
CA THR A 571 -23.11 47.00 -5.51
C THR A 571 -21.94 47.38 -4.59
N ASN A 572 -21.72 46.65 -3.49
CA ASN A 572 -20.87 47.06 -2.37
C ASN A 572 -19.66 46.13 -2.09
N GLN A 573 -19.32 45.16 -2.94
CA GLN A 573 -18.06 44.42 -2.78
C GLN A 573 -16.84 45.24 -3.26
N PRO A 574 -15.71 45.26 -2.51
CA PRO A 574 -14.50 45.96 -2.93
C PRO A 574 -13.81 45.23 -4.11
N THR A 575 -13.37 45.97 -5.13
CA THR A 575 -12.50 45.46 -6.20
C THR A 575 -11.09 45.16 -5.70
N ASP A 576 -10.46 44.10 -6.21
CA ASP A 576 -9.01 43.94 -6.10
C ASP A 576 -8.30 45.14 -6.75
N VAL A 577 -7.23 45.61 -6.13
CA VAL A 577 -6.38 46.70 -6.63
C VAL A 577 -4.97 46.16 -6.72
N VAL A 578 -4.48 45.98 -7.95
CA VAL A 578 -3.06 45.69 -8.16
C VAL A 578 -2.34 46.93 -8.60
N ALA A 579 -1.21 47.19 -7.94
CA ALA A 579 -0.35 48.29 -8.25
C ALA A 579 1.08 47.79 -8.50
N GLY A 580 1.75 48.39 -9.47
CA GLY A 580 3.16 48.21 -9.74
C GLY A 580 3.86 49.57 -9.69
N ALA A 581 5.03 49.61 -9.06
CA ALA A 581 5.92 50.76 -9.07
C ALA A 581 7.20 50.39 -9.81
N PHE A 582 7.63 51.24 -10.75
CA PHE A 582 8.80 51.01 -11.58
C PHE A 582 9.33 52.36 -12.14
N ASN A 583 10.48 52.30 -12.80
CA ASN A 583 11.13 53.43 -13.43
C ASN A 583 10.57 53.64 -14.83
N GLY A 584 9.86 54.74 -15.06
CA GLY A 584 9.47 55.20 -16.39
C GLY A 584 10.72 55.60 -17.17
N ASP A 585 10.88 54.99 -18.34
CA ASP A 585 11.95 55.28 -19.27
C ASP A 585 11.76 56.67 -19.91
N ILE A 586 12.86 57.30 -20.33
CA ILE A 586 12.83 58.60 -21.00
C ILE A 586 13.36 58.41 -22.43
N ASN A 587 12.55 58.79 -23.42
CA ASN A 587 12.93 58.77 -24.85
C ASN A 587 13.50 57.43 -25.34
N GLY A 588 13.07 56.30 -24.77
CA GLY A 588 13.54 54.97 -25.18
C GLY A 588 14.98 54.66 -24.77
N ALA A 589 15.58 55.39 -23.82
CA ALA A 589 16.97 55.19 -23.41
C ALA A 589 17.19 53.79 -22.80
N HIS A 590 16.17 53.21 -22.17
CA HIS A 590 16.20 51.88 -21.58
C HIS A 590 15.10 50.99 -22.19
N GLY A 591 15.47 49.80 -22.63
CA GLY A 591 14.50 48.82 -23.11
C GLY A 591 13.56 48.33 -22.01
N ASN A 592 12.40 47.78 -22.39
CA ASN A 592 11.48 47.10 -21.45
C ASN A 592 12.08 45.85 -20.77
N THR A 593 13.28 45.42 -21.21
CA THR A 593 14.13 44.40 -20.60
C THR A 593 14.92 44.88 -19.38
N ALA A 594 15.19 46.18 -19.29
CA ALA A 594 16.08 46.72 -18.29
C ALA A 594 15.48 46.52 -16.89
N PRO A 595 16.21 45.90 -15.93
CA PRO A 595 15.71 45.70 -14.58
C PRO A 595 15.22 47.02 -13.98
N GLY A 596 14.01 47.00 -13.42
CA GLY A 596 13.39 48.15 -12.79
C GLY A 596 12.64 49.11 -13.72
N TYR A 597 12.72 48.97 -15.05
CA TYR A 597 11.99 49.82 -16.02
C TYR A 597 10.63 49.25 -16.48
N SER A 598 10.31 48.06 -15.98
CA SER A 598 9.04 47.37 -16.18
C SER A 598 8.71 46.55 -14.94
N THR A 599 7.44 46.22 -14.76
CA THR A 599 6.93 45.49 -13.60
C THR A 599 6.20 44.20 -14.00
N PRO A 600 6.51 43.08 -13.33
CA PRO A 600 5.78 41.83 -13.53
C PRO A 600 4.44 41.79 -12.79
N ALA A 601 4.09 42.84 -12.03
CA ALA A 601 2.89 42.88 -11.18
C ALA A 601 1.56 42.64 -11.94
N PHE A 602 1.56 42.91 -13.25
CA PHE A 602 0.40 42.73 -14.12
C PHE A 602 0.48 41.48 -15.01
N LEU A 603 1.53 40.65 -14.88
CA LEU A 603 1.58 39.34 -15.54
C LEU A 603 0.48 38.45 -14.95
N GLY A 604 -0.18 37.62 -15.78
CA GLY A 604 -1.34 36.85 -15.32
C GLY A 604 -2.64 37.64 -15.20
N ARG A 605 -2.64 38.96 -15.48
CA ARG A 605 -3.86 39.79 -15.40
C ARG A 605 -4.42 40.16 -16.77
N PRO A 606 -5.76 40.28 -16.88
CA PRO A 606 -6.36 40.78 -18.10
C PRO A 606 -5.94 42.19 -18.43
N LEU A 607 -5.69 42.46 -19.70
CA LEU A 607 -5.38 43.79 -20.18
C LEU A 607 -6.63 44.68 -20.17
N ALA A 608 -7.80 44.11 -20.53
CA ALA A 608 -9.07 44.80 -20.55
C ALA A 608 -9.60 44.98 -19.12
N ALA A 609 -9.67 46.23 -18.67
CA ALA A 609 -10.19 46.61 -17.38
C ALA A 609 -10.91 47.96 -17.44
N ASN A 610 -11.91 48.10 -16.57
CA ASN A 610 -12.69 49.32 -16.44
C ASN A 610 -11.84 50.52 -16.01
N GLU A 611 -10.82 50.30 -15.17
CA GLU A 611 -9.99 51.38 -14.66
C GLU A 611 -8.51 50.98 -14.52
N TRP A 612 -7.69 51.66 -15.29
CA TRP A 612 -6.26 51.78 -15.09
C TRP A 612 -5.95 53.18 -14.60
N GLN A 613 -5.11 53.33 -13.59
CA GLN A 613 -4.61 54.62 -13.13
C GLN A 613 -3.09 54.65 -13.27
N VAL A 614 -2.58 55.74 -13.83
CA VAL A 614 -1.14 55.98 -14.00
C VAL A 614 -0.78 57.27 -13.29
N VAL A 615 0.25 57.18 -12.46
CA VAL A 615 0.83 58.29 -11.69
C VAL A 615 2.29 58.42 -12.07
N ILE A 616 2.67 59.59 -12.60
CA ILE A 616 4.04 59.90 -13.00
C ILE A 616 4.51 61.08 -12.16
N ASN A 617 5.56 60.86 -11.36
CA ASN A 617 6.19 61.94 -10.60
C ASN A 617 7.20 62.65 -11.50
N ALA A 618 7.06 63.97 -11.67
CA ALA A 618 8.00 64.75 -12.48
C ALA A 618 9.33 65.01 -11.76
N GLY A 619 9.29 64.94 -10.42
CA GLY A 619 10.45 65.08 -9.56
C GLY A 619 11.49 63.99 -9.79
N SER A 620 12.75 64.40 -9.66
CA SER A 620 13.90 63.49 -9.57
C SER A 620 13.73 62.48 -8.43
N PRO A 621 13.75 61.16 -8.70
CA PRO A 621 13.57 60.13 -7.67
C PRO A 621 14.62 60.20 -6.56
N ASP A 622 15.86 60.52 -6.92
CA ASP A 622 17.01 60.55 -6.00
C ASP A 622 17.44 61.99 -5.63
N GLY A 623 16.74 63.01 -6.14
CA GLY A 623 17.10 64.42 -5.98
C GLY A 623 18.31 64.90 -6.79
N ILE A 624 19.02 63.99 -7.47
CA ILE A 624 20.26 64.28 -8.24
C ILE A 624 19.95 64.68 -9.69
N LEU A 625 18.99 64.01 -10.33
CA LEU A 625 18.58 64.32 -11.70
C LEU A 625 17.81 65.64 -11.77
N PRO A 626 17.84 66.38 -12.89
CA PRO A 626 16.98 67.54 -13.09
C PRO A 626 15.51 67.12 -13.18
N ASP A 627 14.59 67.97 -12.73
CA ASP A 627 13.15 67.68 -12.78
C ASP A 627 12.62 67.67 -14.23
N LEU A 628 11.63 66.80 -14.49
CA LEU A 628 11.00 66.69 -15.80
C LEU A 628 9.98 67.83 -15.93
N ASN A 629 10.11 68.63 -16.98
CA ASN A 629 9.06 69.56 -17.36
C ASN A 629 7.96 68.79 -18.11
N LEU A 630 6.86 68.50 -17.42
CA LEU A 630 5.72 67.79 -18.01
C LEU A 630 5.13 68.52 -19.25
N GLN A 631 5.30 69.84 -19.36
CA GLN A 631 4.85 70.61 -20.52
C GLN A 631 5.74 70.44 -21.76
N GLN A 632 6.88 69.77 -21.63
CA GLN A 632 7.75 69.40 -22.75
C GLN A 632 7.54 67.96 -23.24
N LEU A 633 6.63 67.21 -22.59
CA LEU A 633 6.20 65.91 -23.10
C LEU A 633 5.54 66.06 -24.48
N THR A 634 5.83 65.10 -25.35
CA THR A 634 5.20 64.95 -26.67
C THR A 634 4.30 63.74 -26.73
N ASP A 635 4.57 62.71 -25.93
CA ASP A 635 3.70 61.55 -25.74
C ASP A 635 4.06 60.77 -24.47
N ILE A 636 3.18 59.85 -24.09
CA ILE A 636 3.43 58.79 -23.11
C ILE A 636 3.10 57.47 -23.77
N GLU A 637 4.07 56.56 -23.81
CA GLU A 637 3.92 55.24 -24.42
C GLU A 637 3.87 54.18 -23.33
N LEU A 638 2.71 53.52 -23.20
CA LEU A 638 2.58 52.35 -22.34
C LEU A 638 3.08 51.13 -23.11
N LYS A 639 4.19 50.54 -22.64
CA LYS A 639 4.82 49.39 -23.27
C LYS A 639 4.42 48.14 -22.52
N ILE A 640 3.50 47.39 -23.09
CA ILE A 640 2.88 46.26 -22.43
C ILE A 640 3.35 44.99 -23.11
N SER A 641 4.11 44.16 -22.40
CA SER A 641 4.40 42.81 -22.87
C SER A 641 3.19 41.94 -22.59
N THR A 642 2.21 42.10 -23.45
CA THR A 642 1.09 41.18 -23.53
C THR A 642 1.31 40.33 -24.74
N THR A 643 1.52 39.06 -24.46
CA THR A 643 0.83 38.02 -25.16
C THR A 643 -0.62 38.52 -25.48
N TYR A 644 -0.87 39.01 -26.71
CA TYR A 644 -2.02 39.21 -27.65
C TYR A 644 -3.53 39.55 -27.31
N GLY A 645 -4.04 40.69 -27.82
CA GLY A 645 -5.47 41.11 -27.77
C GLY A 645 -6.50 40.61 -28.83
N THR A 646 -7.66 40.18 -28.36
CA THR A 646 -9.04 40.44 -28.87
C THR A 646 -9.36 40.39 -30.38
N ARG A 647 -10.23 39.43 -30.75
CA ARG A 647 -10.91 39.30 -32.05
C ARG A 647 -12.00 40.37 -32.23
N VAL A 648 -12.05 41.01 -33.41
CA VAL A 648 -13.28 41.64 -33.91
C VAL A 648 -14.05 40.58 -34.69
N SER A 649 -15.21 40.12 -34.21
CA SER A 649 -16.04 39.18 -34.96
C SER A 649 -17.14 39.90 -35.74
N ASN A 650 -17.24 39.63 -37.04
CA ASN A 650 -18.36 40.04 -37.88
C ASN A 650 -19.59 39.12 -37.72
N ALA A 651 -19.47 38.00 -36.99
CA ALA A 651 -20.55 37.04 -36.75
C ALA A 651 -20.54 36.54 -35.28
N PRO A 652 -21.69 36.50 -34.59
CA PRO A 652 -21.74 36.03 -33.21
C PRO A 652 -21.37 34.54 -33.09
N PRO A 653 -20.67 34.12 -32.00
CA PRO A 653 -20.39 32.71 -31.72
C PRO A 653 -21.66 31.86 -31.67
N GLN A 654 -21.56 30.59 -32.06
CA GLN A 654 -22.63 29.63 -31.79
C GLN A 654 -22.66 29.29 -30.29
N PRO A 655 -23.83 29.19 -29.64
CA PRO A 655 -23.93 28.91 -28.19
C PRO A 655 -23.21 27.63 -27.73
N SER A 656 -23.10 26.62 -28.60
CA SER A 656 -22.38 25.37 -28.31
C SER A 656 -20.86 25.53 -28.20
N GLN A 657 -20.32 26.61 -28.78
CA GLN A 657 -18.89 26.95 -28.82
C GLN A 657 -18.48 27.87 -27.66
N CYS A 658 -19.45 28.53 -27.02
CA CYS A 658 -19.21 29.22 -25.77
C CYS A 658 -19.18 28.20 -24.63
N VAL A 659 -18.23 28.33 -23.71
CA VAL A 659 -18.35 27.72 -22.40
C VAL A 659 -19.63 28.29 -21.80
N ARG A 660 -20.64 27.44 -21.63
CA ARG A 660 -21.86 27.82 -20.93
C ARG A 660 -21.43 28.01 -19.48
N ILE A 661 -21.31 29.26 -19.05
CA ILE A 661 -21.48 29.57 -17.63
C ILE A 661 -22.96 29.25 -17.44
N ASP A 662 -23.26 28.01 -17.02
CA ASP A 662 -24.62 27.68 -16.64
C ASP A 662 -24.99 28.66 -15.53
N PHE A 663 -25.93 29.55 -15.87
CA PHE A 663 -26.54 30.53 -14.97
C PHE A 663 -27.35 29.83 -13.89
#